data_AF-A0A7X7KWC5-F1
#
_entry.id   AF-A0A7X7KWC5-F1
#
_cell.length_a   1.000
_cell.length_b   1.000
_cell.length_c   1.000
_cell.angle_alpha   90.00
_cell.angle_beta   90.00
_cell.angle_gamma   90.00
#
_symmetry.space_group_name_H-M   'P 1'
#
loop_
_entity.id
_entity.type
_entity.pdbx_description
1 polymer ?
#
loop_
_entity_poly.entity_id
_entity_poly.type
_entity_poly.pdbx_seq_one_letter_code
_entity_poly.pdbx_strand_id
1 'polypeptide(L)'
;MPSETTTPPAVSTPPWQAQAVWVATAPDGELRVAVFPPRVPATTRLILCNDPLPFLELLEGSTEAAQWLVIDLATLFRLLHPESAAAGLAEMLARIEGDMPPEQRLWRLWLRCESRLCAFPLWALDEVAAICQALDDNELAALFRLAARQAETRRDALRNWTDTFPATVRRVERAAPPDLADCSAVDAAAAVALLDQDGALARCVAGYEPRPGQLMMVRAVVEAINAGRHLLVEAGTGIGKSLGYLLPAAIWSQLNDVPVVISTNTRNLQTQLVEKDLPSVQRMLAERSAATACGEPPRPLRTALIKGRGNYLCLRRLAHQMEQAPGELPRRERRQLAAVLCWAVHTPDGDLDTLAAGATMEQGIAAQLNAHADDCAGHACRFYRRCFVQKARERAQRADLVIANHSLVFTELGATTPIALPRHAQIIFDEAHNLEEAATRHFSTELSPARLATLARRLASGRGRRRRGLLERLRRRFEGGTLRQSAAVFEALMQELDAAGADVEALRRDGSLLFRRLYDLLPAGGTPVRFAFPAATGGPPAPPPAPDDRWRAIREAQASLEATLLRLIAGFKRMIDRLAEAAADELNLLAEETADLTGGIQALTSLHTDLADVLAAADPASVFWVQRATGPEPLAEAWAAPLKVGPLLAKHLYEAKSSVVFCSATLSVGGRFTYIGERLGLDAIAPGRLATCLAPSPFDYARQCTLLAPAYLPDPTAADRSYITELTILICQVAAGLGGRTLCLFTSYDMLRQCARLAEPALQAEGITLLVHGESGSRDLLLRTFRQDSRCVLFGTHSFWEGVDVVGDALSCVILARLPFASPGDPVFSARCEQLDRDGQPSFRALSLPAAVLRLRQGFGRLIRHRGDRGLVIVADTRMLTKPYGATFRRNLPCAVQVCESAAGLLDHLASYASPSPSPPAPTA
;
A
#
# COMPACT_ATOMS: atom_id res chain seq x y z
N MET A 1 -9.10 -20.21 -13.01
CA MET A 1 -10.31 -20.47 -13.82
C MET A 1 -11.07 -21.63 -13.18
N PRO A 2 -12.11 -21.41 -12.37
CA PRO A 2 -13.05 -22.48 -12.10
C PRO A 2 -13.97 -22.63 -13.31
N SER A 3 -14.06 -23.85 -13.81
CA SER A 3 -14.94 -24.26 -14.90
C SER A 3 -16.41 -24.03 -14.55
N GLU A 4 -17.06 -23.15 -15.28
CA GLU A 4 -18.51 -22.96 -15.30
C GLU A 4 -19.18 -24.22 -15.88
N THR A 5 -19.92 -24.97 -15.06
CA THR A 5 -21.05 -25.81 -15.49
C THR A 5 -21.94 -26.08 -14.29
N THR A 6 -22.55 -25.03 -13.76
CA THR A 6 -23.78 -25.15 -12.97
C THR A 6 -24.80 -24.23 -13.63
N THR A 7 -25.75 -24.83 -14.33
CA THR A 7 -26.93 -24.17 -14.88
C THR A 7 -27.61 -23.35 -13.79
N PRO A 8 -27.83 -22.02 -13.96
CA PRO A 8 -28.50 -21.22 -12.96
C PRO A 8 -29.96 -21.68 -12.80
N PRO A 9 -30.55 -21.62 -11.60
CA PRO A 9 -31.97 -21.89 -11.42
C PRO A 9 -32.78 -20.89 -12.26
N ALA A 10 -33.94 -21.31 -12.77
CA ALA A 10 -34.83 -20.48 -13.57
C ALA A 10 -35.18 -19.18 -12.81
N VAL A 11 -34.57 -18.08 -13.23
CA VAL A 11 -34.83 -16.74 -12.67
C VAL A 11 -36.21 -16.34 -13.14
N SER A 12 -37.15 -16.18 -12.20
CA SER A 12 -38.43 -15.52 -12.45
C SER A 12 -38.16 -14.17 -13.12
N THR A 13 -38.72 -13.93 -14.30
CA THR A 13 -38.67 -12.62 -14.95
C THR A 13 -39.16 -11.54 -13.97
N PRO A 14 -38.38 -10.47 -13.73
CA PRO A 14 -38.76 -9.43 -12.77
C PRO A 14 -40.04 -8.70 -13.23
N PRO A 15 -40.85 -8.14 -12.30
CA PRO A 15 -42.12 -7.46 -12.61
C PRO A 15 -41.95 -6.10 -13.31
N TRP A 16 -40.71 -5.62 -13.46
CA TRP A 16 -40.33 -4.43 -14.19
C TRP A 16 -39.64 -4.77 -15.50
N GLN A 17 -39.87 -3.92 -16.50
CA GLN A 17 -39.15 -3.99 -17.76
C GLN A 17 -38.22 -2.80 -17.86
N ALA A 18 -36.92 -3.08 -17.92
CA ALA A 18 -35.96 -2.08 -18.33
C ALA A 18 -36.01 -1.91 -19.85
N GLN A 19 -36.02 -0.68 -20.33
CA GLN A 19 -35.88 -0.36 -21.74
C GLN A 19 -34.64 0.53 -21.87
N ALA A 20 -33.60 0.04 -22.54
CA ALA A 20 -32.52 0.90 -22.96
C ALA A 20 -33.06 1.80 -24.05
N VAL A 21 -33.02 3.11 -23.82
CA VAL A 21 -33.30 4.12 -24.85
C VAL A 21 -32.02 4.90 -24.99
N TRP A 22 -31.16 4.43 -25.87
CA TRP A 22 -29.92 5.13 -26.16
C TRP A 22 -30.23 6.33 -27.03
N VAL A 23 -29.70 7.50 -26.67
CA VAL A 23 -29.72 8.70 -27.49
C VAL A 23 -28.28 9.11 -27.67
N ALA A 24 -27.76 8.97 -28.87
CA ALA A 24 -26.56 9.72 -29.25
C ALA A 24 -26.85 10.58 -30.45
N THR A 25 -26.28 11.77 -30.40
CA THR A 25 -25.98 12.57 -31.56
C THR A 25 -24.98 11.79 -32.42
N ALA A 26 -25.44 11.36 -33.59
CA ALA A 26 -24.54 10.91 -34.63
C ALA A 26 -23.62 12.06 -35.06
N PRO A 27 -22.49 11.79 -35.77
CA PRO A 27 -21.55 12.84 -36.20
C PRO A 27 -22.18 13.94 -37.07
N ASP A 28 -23.37 13.69 -37.61
CA ASP A 28 -24.23 14.57 -38.40
C ASP A 28 -25.23 15.40 -37.55
N GLY A 29 -25.28 15.19 -36.23
CA GLY A 29 -26.19 15.87 -35.31
C GLY A 29 -27.55 15.21 -35.12
N GLU A 30 -27.85 14.07 -35.76
CA GLU A 30 -29.13 13.36 -35.56
C GLU A 30 -29.15 12.50 -34.30
N LEU A 31 -30.23 12.59 -33.53
CA LEU A 31 -30.48 11.74 -32.36
C LEU A 31 -30.96 10.36 -32.79
N ARG A 32 -30.15 9.32 -32.57
CA ARG A 32 -30.56 7.94 -32.84
C ARG A 32 -31.10 7.29 -31.58
N VAL A 33 -32.29 6.71 -31.70
CA VAL A 33 -32.99 6.01 -30.61
C VAL A 33 -33.05 4.51 -30.90
N ALA A 34 -32.50 3.71 -30.01
CA ALA A 34 -32.61 2.25 -30.07
C ALA A 34 -33.26 1.71 -28.78
N VAL A 35 -34.19 0.76 -28.91
CA VAL A 35 -35.00 0.20 -27.80
C VAL A 35 -34.71 -1.28 -27.58
N PHE A 36 -34.22 -1.62 -26.38
CA PHE A 36 -33.96 -3.01 -25.98
C PHE A 36 -34.45 -3.26 -24.54
N PRO A 37 -35.15 -4.37 -24.25
CA PRO A 37 -35.76 -5.33 -25.16
C PRO A 37 -37.04 -4.73 -25.79
N PRO A 38 -37.74 -5.43 -26.71
CA PRO A 38 -38.98 -4.93 -27.32
C PRO A 38 -40.04 -4.50 -26.29
N ARG A 39 -40.91 -3.55 -26.64
CA ARG A 39 -41.97 -3.06 -25.73
C ARG A 39 -42.92 -4.19 -25.30
N VAL A 40 -42.97 -4.48 -24.00
CA VAL A 40 -43.90 -5.44 -23.39
C VAL A 40 -44.64 -4.73 -22.24
N PRO A 41 -45.89 -5.12 -21.90
CA PRO A 41 -46.57 -4.57 -20.74
C PRO A 41 -45.84 -4.94 -19.44
N ALA A 42 -45.45 -3.94 -18.64
CA ALA A 42 -44.88 -4.12 -17.31
C ALA A 42 -45.45 -3.07 -16.35
N THR A 43 -45.45 -3.40 -15.06
CA THR A 43 -46.00 -2.53 -13.99
C THR A 43 -45.09 -1.35 -13.66
N THR A 44 -43.79 -1.44 -13.98
CA THR A 44 -42.82 -0.37 -13.85
C THR A 44 -41.89 -0.40 -15.07
N ARG A 45 -41.60 0.77 -15.63
CA ARG A 45 -40.77 0.91 -16.82
C ARG A 45 -39.53 1.76 -16.51
N LEU A 46 -38.36 1.28 -16.91
CA LEU A 46 -37.09 1.98 -16.73
C LEU A 46 -36.57 2.47 -18.09
N ILE A 47 -35.98 3.67 -18.14
CA ILE A 47 -35.19 4.17 -19.27
C ILE A 47 -33.72 4.07 -18.87
N LEU A 48 -32.94 3.28 -19.60
CA LEU A 48 -31.49 3.16 -19.37
C LEU A 48 -30.75 4.09 -20.32
N CYS A 49 -29.96 5.00 -19.76
CA CYS A 49 -29.19 5.99 -20.53
C CYS A 49 -27.74 6.09 -20.01
N ASN A 50 -26.86 6.71 -20.79
CA ASN A 50 -25.51 7.12 -20.39
C ASN A 50 -25.35 8.64 -20.29
N ASP A 51 -26.35 9.39 -20.75
CA ASP A 51 -26.50 10.83 -20.55
C ASP A 51 -28.00 11.13 -20.31
N PRO A 52 -28.41 11.42 -19.07
CA PRO A 52 -29.82 11.63 -18.75
C PRO A 52 -30.35 12.99 -19.17
N LEU A 53 -29.48 14.01 -19.37
CA LEU A 53 -29.90 15.39 -19.59
C LEU A 53 -30.77 15.58 -20.85
N PRO A 54 -30.38 15.07 -22.04
CA PRO A 54 -31.20 15.22 -23.25
C PRO A 54 -32.58 14.57 -23.10
N PHE A 55 -32.67 13.52 -22.28
CA PHE A 55 -33.90 12.77 -22.08
C PHE A 55 -34.83 13.43 -21.06
N LEU A 56 -34.29 14.03 -20.00
CA LEU A 56 -35.08 14.79 -19.04
C LEU A 56 -35.73 16.01 -19.71
N GLU A 57 -35.00 16.72 -20.57
CA GLU A 57 -35.53 17.85 -21.37
C GLU A 57 -36.64 17.40 -22.34
N LEU A 58 -36.50 16.23 -22.97
CA LEU A 58 -37.54 15.64 -23.84
C LEU A 58 -38.81 15.22 -23.08
N LEU A 59 -38.69 14.94 -21.79
CA LEU A 59 -39.77 14.43 -20.94
C LEU A 59 -40.49 15.54 -20.17
N GLU A 60 -39.96 16.77 -20.16
CA GLU A 60 -40.59 17.93 -19.52
C GLU A 60 -41.97 18.24 -20.15
N GLY A 61 -43.03 18.15 -19.34
CA GLY A 61 -44.41 18.49 -19.73
C GLY A 61 -45.28 17.31 -20.22
N SER A 62 -44.74 16.09 -20.31
CA SER A 62 -45.52 14.89 -20.68
C SER A 62 -46.06 14.14 -19.45
N THR A 63 -47.36 13.83 -19.43
CA THR A 63 -47.99 13.00 -18.38
C THR A 63 -47.60 11.53 -18.46
N GLU A 64 -47.21 11.03 -19.64
CA GLU A 64 -46.67 9.68 -19.82
C GLU A 64 -45.23 9.56 -19.31
N ALA A 65 -44.45 10.65 -19.37
CA ALA A 65 -43.07 10.69 -18.93
C ALA A 65 -42.90 10.42 -17.42
N ALA A 66 -43.85 10.89 -16.60
CA ALA A 66 -43.87 10.68 -15.15
C ALA A 66 -43.97 9.19 -14.74
N GLN A 67 -44.26 8.29 -15.68
CA GLN A 67 -44.38 6.85 -15.45
C GLN A 67 -43.05 6.08 -15.62
N TRP A 68 -41.98 6.75 -16.07
CA TRP A 68 -40.68 6.13 -16.35
C TRP A 68 -39.62 6.53 -15.32
N LEU A 69 -38.80 5.57 -14.89
CA LEU A 69 -37.60 5.84 -14.10
C LEU A 69 -36.38 5.94 -15.03
N VAL A 70 -35.74 7.11 -15.09
CA VAL A 70 -34.53 7.32 -15.90
C VAL A 70 -33.30 6.94 -15.09
N ILE A 71 -32.54 5.95 -15.55
CA ILE A 71 -31.37 5.40 -14.85
C ILE A 71 -30.11 5.67 -15.67
N ASP A 72 -29.17 6.42 -15.08
CA ASP A 72 -27.80 6.52 -15.58
C ASP A 72 -27.06 5.20 -15.30
N LEU A 73 -26.83 4.43 -16.36
CA LEU A 73 -26.22 3.12 -16.28
C LEU A 73 -24.75 3.17 -15.86
N ALA A 74 -24.02 4.24 -16.20
CA ALA A 74 -22.64 4.40 -15.79
C ALA A 74 -22.56 4.65 -14.28
N THR A 75 -23.48 5.44 -13.74
CA THR A 75 -23.58 5.69 -12.29
C THR A 75 -24.07 4.46 -11.54
N LEU A 76 -25.10 3.75 -12.03
CA LEU A 76 -25.54 2.49 -11.43
C LEU A 76 -24.42 1.44 -11.41
N PHE A 77 -23.71 1.26 -12.53
CA PHE A 77 -22.63 0.28 -12.60
C PHE A 77 -21.51 0.61 -11.62
N ARG A 78 -21.08 1.88 -11.53
CA ARG A 78 -20.04 2.30 -10.56
C ARG A 78 -20.48 2.08 -9.11
N LEU A 79 -21.77 2.23 -8.81
CA LEU A 79 -22.31 1.98 -7.49
C LEU A 79 -22.35 0.49 -7.13
N LEU A 80 -22.72 -0.37 -8.10
CA LEU A 80 -22.82 -1.82 -7.90
C LEU A 80 -21.46 -2.52 -7.99
N HIS A 81 -20.55 -2.01 -8.81
CA HIS A 81 -19.20 -2.55 -9.07
C HIS A 81 -18.11 -1.52 -8.72
N PRO A 82 -18.06 -1.02 -7.47
CA PRO A 82 -17.11 0.02 -7.10
C PRO A 82 -15.66 -0.43 -7.22
N GLU A 83 -15.38 -1.74 -7.17
CA GLU A 83 -14.07 -2.34 -7.47
C GLU A 83 -13.60 -2.11 -8.92
N SER A 84 -14.52 -1.80 -9.84
CA SER A 84 -14.26 -1.55 -11.26
C SER A 84 -14.53 -0.09 -11.67
N ALA A 85 -14.84 0.80 -10.73
CA ALA A 85 -15.33 2.14 -11.02
C ALA A 85 -14.30 3.11 -11.63
N ALA A 86 -13.02 2.72 -11.69
CA ALA A 86 -11.94 3.51 -12.27
C ALA A 86 -11.92 3.42 -13.80
N ALA A 87 -12.58 2.40 -14.36
CA ALA A 87 -12.73 2.26 -15.80
C ALA A 87 -13.78 3.26 -16.29
N GLY A 88 -13.42 4.06 -17.30
CA GLY A 88 -14.39 4.91 -18.00
C GLY A 88 -15.46 4.07 -18.71
N LEU A 89 -16.61 4.66 -19.04
CA LEU A 89 -17.69 3.92 -19.72
C LEU A 89 -17.21 3.23 -21.01
N ALA A 90 -16.35 3.89 -21.78
CA ALA A 90 -15.74 3.30 -22.98
C ALA A 90 -14.89 2.04 -22.67
N GLU A 91 -14.11 2.06 -21.58
CA GLU A 91 -13.29 0.93 -21.15
C GLU A 91 -14.15 -0.21 -20.59
N MET A 92 -15.21 0.12 -19.84
CA MET A 92 -16.18 -0.86 -19.35
C MET A 92 -16.88 -1.58 -20.51
N LEU A 93 -17.30 -0.83 -21.54
CA LEU A 93 -17.92 -1.38 -22.74
C LEU A 93 -16.93 -2.16 -23.62
N ALA A 94 -15.63 -1.79 -23.62
CA ALA A 94 -14.59 -2.52 -24.35
C ALA A 94 -14.32 -3.92 -23.77
N ARG A 95 -14.39 -4.07 -22.43
CA ARG A 95 -14.16 -5.35 -21.74
C ARG A 95 -15.27 -6.40 -21.92
N ILE A 96 -16.38 -6.05 -22.56
CA ILE A 96 -17.50 -6.98 -22.81
C ILE A 96 -17.28 -7.84 -24.08
N GLU A 97 -16.20 -7.59 -24.84
CA GLU A 97 -15.74 -8.25 -26.09
C GLU A 97 -16.75 -8.47 -27.25
N GLY A 98 -16.33 -7.98 -28.43
CA GLY A 98 -16.69 -8.43 -29.80
C GLY A 98 -17.63 -7.52 -30.60
N ASP A 99 -17.11 -6.69 -31.53
CA ASP A 99 -17.75 -5.99 -32.70
C ASP A 99 -19.23 -5.52 -32.60
N MET A 100 -19.74 -5.36 -31.38
CA MET A 100 -21.16 -5.15 -31.09
C MET A 100 -21.50 -3.64 -31.17
N PRO A 101 -22.66 -3.30 -31.74
CA PRO A 101 -23.18 -1.93 -31.69
C PRO A 101 -23.23 -1.38 -30.25
N PRO A 102 -22.97 -0.08 -30.03
CA PRO A 102 -22.97 0.56 -28.70
C PRO A 102 -24.20 0.22 -27.84
N GLU A 103 -25.38 0.17 -28.46
CA GLU A 103 -26.66 -0.13 -27.83
C GLU A 103 -26.74 -1.56 -27.27
N GLN A 104 -26.15 -2.55 -27.95
CA GLN A 104 -26.09 -3.93 -27.45
C GLN A 104 -25.12 -4.07 -26.28
N ARG A 105 -24.02 -3.30 -26.28
CA ARG A 105 -23.06 -3.27 -25.19
C ARG A 105 -23.65 -2.64 -23.93
N LEU A 106 -24.44 -1.56 -24.07
CA LEU A 106 -25.19 -0.96 -22.96
C LEU A 106 -26.25 -1.92 -22.41
N TRP A 107 -26.96 -2.63 -23.27
CA TRP A 107 -27.91 -3.66 -22.83
C TRP A 107 -27.23 -4.79 -22.03
N ARG A 108 -26.06 -5.27 -22.49
CA ARG A 108 -25.25 -6.25 -21.74
C ARG A 108 -24.79 -5.71 -20.38
N LEU A 109 -24.40 -4.43 -20.33
CA LEU A 109 -24.03 -3.76 -19.09
C LEU A 109 -25.21 -3.71 -18.11
N TRP A 110 -26.42 -3.41 -18.59
CA TRP A 110 -27.64 -3.49 -17.78
C TRP A 110 -27.90 -4.89 -17.26
N LEU A 111 -27.86 -5.93 -18.11
CA LEU A 111 -28.09 -7.30 -17.67
C LEU A 111 -27.14 -7.71 -16.54
N ARG A 112 -25.90 -7.20 -16.56
CA ARG A 112 -24.93 -7.39 -15.48
C ARG A 112 -25.33 -6.64 -14.20
N CYS A 113 -25.76 -5.38 -14.31
CA CYS A 113 -26.29 -4.60 -13.18
C CYS A 113 -27.55 -5.24 -12.58
N GLU A 114 -28.50 -5.64 -13.41
CA GLU A 114 -29.76 -6.27 -13.02
C GLU A 114 -29.51 -7.61 -12.32
N SER A 115 -28.68 -8.46 -12.91
CA SER A 115 -28.28 -9.74 -12.28
C SER A 115 -27.70 -9.51 -10.89
N ARG A 116 -26.84 -8.49 -10.74
CA ARG A 116 -26.25 -8.13 -9.45
C ARG A 116 -27.30 -7.55 -8.48
N LEU A 117 -28.17 -6.64 -8.91
CA LEU A 117 -29.27 -6.10 -8.09
C LEU A 117 -30.19 -7.20 -7.56
N CYS A 118 -30.59 -8.14 -8.42
CA CYS A 118 -31.47 -9.25 -8.04
C CYS A 118 -30.82 -10.22 -7.05
N ALA A 119 -29.48 -10.31 -7.04
CA ALA A 119 -28.74 -11.15 -6.09
C ALA A 119 -28.59 -10.51 -4.70
N PHE A 120 -28.82 -9.21 -4.54
CA PHE A 120 -28.58 -8.52 -3.27
C PHE A 120 -29.54 -9.00 -2.17
N PRO A 121 -29.09 -9.04 -0.90
CA PRO A 121 -29.95 -9.29 0.24
C PRO A 121 -30.87 -8.08 0.51
N LEU A 122 -32.02 -8.33 1.12
CA LEU A 122 -33.06 -7.32 1.33
C LEU A 122 -32.53 -6.09 2.08
N TRP A 123 -31.81 -6.32 3.18
CA TRP A 123 -31.25 -5.25 4.00
C TRP A 123 -30.36 -4.28 3.20
N ALA A 124 -29.57 -4.80 2.24
CA ALA A 124 -28.64 -3.97 1.48
C ALA A 124 -29.39 -3.10 0.48
N LEU A 125 -30.47 -3.64 -0.11
CA LEU A 125 -31.33 -2.90 -1.02
C LEU A 125 -32.05 -1.76 -0.29
N ASP A 126 -32.60 -2.02 0.89
CA ASP A 126 -33.28 -1.01 1.71
C ASP A 126 -32.33 0.10 2.17
N GLU A 127 -31.15 -0.25 2.68
CA GLU A 127 -30.15 0.70 3.15
C GLU A 127 -29.61 1.58 2.02
N VAL A 128 -29.26 0.98 0.87
CA VAL A 128 -28.79 1.73 -0.29
C VAL A 128 -29.90 2.64 -0.83
N ALA A 129 -31.16 2.18 -0.86
CA ALA A 129 -32.29 3.02 -1.25
C ALA A 129 -32.47 4.23 -0.31
N ALA A 130 -32.32 4.03 1.00
CA ALA A 130 -32.40 5.11 1.99
C ALA A 130 -31.28 6.14 1.80
N ILE A 131 -30.06 5.69 1.51
CA ILE A 131 -28.92 6.57 1.23
C ILE A 131 -29.14 7.34 -0.09
N CYS A 132 -29.56 6.68 -1.16
CA CYS A 132 -29.90 7.33 -2.44
C CYS A 132 -30.99 8.40 -2.25
N GLN A 133 -32.05 8.09 -1.48
CA GLN A 133 -33.09 9.06 -1.15
C GLN A 133 -32.53 10.28 -0.42
N ALA A 134 -31.64 10.08 0.55
CA ALA A 134 -31.01 11.18 1.27
C ALA A 134 -30.10 12.02 0.35
N LEU A 135 -29.55 11.43 -0.70
CA LEU A 135 -28.70 12.09 -1.70
C LEU A 135 -29.49 12.87 -2.78
N ASP A 136 -30.82 12.89 -2.67
CA ASP A 136 -31.78 13.41 -3.66
C ASP A 136 -31.69 12.67 -5.01
N ASP A 137 -31.29 11.39 -4.99
CA ASP A 137 -31.23 10.51 -6.16
C ASP A 137 -32.46 9.59 -6.14
N ASN A 138 -33.60 10.16 -6.55
CA ASN A 138 -34.92 9.54 -6.41
C ASN A 138 -35.08 8.33 -7.33
N GLU A 139 -34.45 8.37 -8.50
CA GLU A 139 -34.50 7.36 -9.54
C GLU A 139 -33.76 6.08 -9.09
N LEU A 140 -32.53 6.22 -8.57
CA LEU A 140 -31.84 5.07 -7.96
C LEU A 140 -32.56 4.60 -6.70
N ALA A 141 -33.02 5.50 -5.84
CA ALA A 141 -33.77 5.11 -4.65
C ALA A 141 -35.02 4.28 -5.00
N ALA A 142 -35.75 4.67 -6.04
CA ALA A 142 -36.91 3.93 -6.55
C ALA A 142 -36.50 2.56 -7.11
N LEU A 143 -35.43 2.49 -7.90
CA LEU A 143 -34.92 1.22 -8.44
C LEU A 143 -34.52 0.23 -7.34
N PHE A 144 -33.82 0.67 -6.30
CA PHE A 144 -33.42 -0.20 -5.19
C PHE A 144 -34.62 -0.64 -4.34
N ARG A 145 -35.65 0.21 -4.11
CA ARG A 145 -36.89 -0.19 -3.44
C ARG A 145 -37.68 -1.22 -4.24
N LEU A 146 -37.67 -1.08 -5.56
CA LEU A 146 -38.29 -2.02 -6.47
C LEU A 146 -37.62 -3.39 -6.36
N ALA A 147 -36.28 -3.41 -6.38
CA ALA A 147 -35.45 -4.59 -6.10
C ALA A 147 -35.74 -5.20 -4.72
N ALA A 148 -35.88 -4.36 -3.68
CA ALA A 148 -36.19 -4.79 -2.32
C ALA A 148 -37.53 -5.55 -2.26
N ARG A 149 -38.60 -4.99 -2.86
CA ARG A 149 -39.92 -5.66 -2.92
C ARG A 149 -39.86 -7.02 -3.59
N GLN A 150 -39.05 -7.17 -4.65
CA GLN A 150 -38.85 -8.48 -5.28
C GLN A 150 -38.08 -9.42 -4.34
N ALA A 151 -37.04 -8.92 -3.67
CA ALA A 151 -36.29 -9.70 -2.70
C ALA A 151 -37.17 -10.20 -1.55
N GLU A 152 -38.16 -9.44 -1.08
CA GLU A 152 -39.10 -9.87 -0.03
C GLU A 152 -39.86 -11.15 -0.40
N THR A 153 -40.12 -11.39 -1.69
CA THR A 153 -40.81 -12.59 -2.18
C THR A 153 -39.91 -13.83 -2.24
N ARG A 154 -38.59 -13.66 -2.16
CA ARG A 154 -37.62 -14.75 -2.19
C ARG A 154 -37.49 -15.39 -0.80
N ARG A 155 -37.57 -16.72 -0.73
CA ARG A 155 -37.44 -17.47 0.53
C ARG A 155 -36.04 -17.37 1.16
N ASP A 156 -35.01 -17.13 0.36
CA ASP A 156 -33.60 -17.05 0.74
C ASP A 156 -33.10 -15.60 0.97
N ALA A 157 -33.99 -14.60 0.89
CA ALA A 157 -33.60 -13.21 1.11
C ALA A 157 -33.17 -12.96 2.56
N LEU A 158 -31.88 -12.63 2.74
CA LEU A 158 -31.33 -12.29 4.05
C LEU A 158 -31.88 -10.95 4.53
N ARG A 159 -32.58 -10.97 5.68
CA ARG A 159 -33.14 -9.78 6.34
C ARG A 159 -32.20 -9.17 7.37
N ASN A 160 -31.47 -10.01 8.10
CA ASN A 160 -30.46 -9.55 9.03
C ASN A 160 -29.14 -9.37 8.29
N TRP A 161 -28.61 -8.14 8.29
CA TRP A 161 -27.40 -7.81 7.56
C TRP A 161 -26.19 -8.65 7.96
N THR A 162 -26.13 -9.08 9.22
CA THR A 162 -25.02 -9.88 9.74
C THR A 162 -24.93 -11.26 9.09
N ASP A 163 -26.05 -11.82 8.64
CA ASP A 163 -26.10 -13.15 8.02
C ASP A 163 -25.43 -13.22 6.66
N THR A 164 -25.25 -12.07 6.01
CA THR A 164 -24.39 -11.92 4.82
C THR A 164 -22.95 -12.34 5.09
N PHE A 165 -22.50 -12.22 6.34
CA PHE A 165 -21.13 -12.51 6.74
C PHE A 165 -21.08 -13.80 7.57
N PRO A 166 -20.83 -14.97 6.99
CA PRO A 166 -20.91 -16.22 7.74
C PRO A 166 -19.85 -16.28 8.84
N ALA A 167 -20.25 -16.83 10.00
CA ALA A 167 -19.44 -16.96 11.21
C ALA A 167 -18.47 -18.15 11.11
N THR A 168 -17.50 -18.07 10.21
CA THR A 168 -16.60 -19.19 9.87
C THR A 168 -15.31 -19.23 10.66
N VAL A 169 -14.96 -18.17 11.40
CA VAL A 169 -13.65 -18.08 12.08
C VAL A 169 -13.54 -19.16 13.15
N ARG A 170 -12.53 -20.02 13.03
CA ARG A 170 -12.16 -21.02 14.04
C ARG A 170 -10.77 -20.70 14.60
N ARG A 171 -10.56 -21.04 15.88
CA ARG A 171 -9.22 -20.99 16.47
C ARG A 171 -8.38 -22.07 15.81
N VAL A 172 -7.29 -21.64 15.16
CA VAL A 172 -6.27 -22.51 14.61
C VAL A 172 -4.98 -22.11 15.33
N GLU A 173 -4.38 -23.08 16.00
CA GLU A 173 -3.12 -22.90 16.70
C GLU A 173 -2.18 -23.95 16.14
N ARG A 174 -1.18 -23.51 15.38
CA ARG A 174 -0.11 -24.40 14.91
C ARG A 174 0.84 -24.71 16.07
N ALA A 175 1.38 -25.92 16.07
CA ALA A 175 2.46 -26.30 16.95
C ALA A 175 3.68 -25.38 16.76
N ALA A 176 4.59 -25.38 17.73
CA ALA A 176 5.87 -24.74 17.55
C ALA A 176 6.60 -25.40 16.35
N PRO A 177 7.35 -24.62 15.54
CA PRO A 177 8.16 -25.21 14.49
C PRO A 177 9.17 -26.20 15.11
N PRO A 178 9.41 -27.36 14.47
CA PRO A 178 10.42 -28.32 14.90
C PRO A 178 11.82 -27.70 14.81
N ASP A 179 12.77 -28.31 15.53
CA ASP A 179 14.18 -27.96 15.39
C ASP A 179 14.67 -28.30 13.98
N LEU A 180 15.63 -27.53 13.48
CA LEU A 180 16.13 -27.70 12.11
C LEU A 180 16.74 -29.09 11.88
N ALA A 181 17.30 -29.72 12.92
CA ALA A 181 17.87 -31.06 12.85
C ALA A 181 16.82 -32.15 12.53
N ASP A 182 15.56 -31.91 12.90
CA ASP A 182 14.43 -32.82 12.64
C ASP A 182 13.75 -32.54 11.28
N CYS A 183 14.20 -31.52 10.56
CA CYS A 183 13.62 -31.13 9.28
C CYS A 183 14.22 -31.93 8.12
N SER A 184 13.37 -32.34 7.18
CA SER A 184 13.76 -32.90 5.89
C SER A 184 14.37 -31.82 4.98
N ALA A 185 15.57 -32.10 4.48
CA ALA A 185 16.30 -31.22 3.58
C ALA A 185 15.68 -31.18 2.17
N VAL A 186 15.69 -30.01 1.54
CA VAL A 186 15.33 -29.87 0.12
C VAL A 186 16.50 -30.34 -0.75
N ASP A 187 16.22 -31.21 -1.72
CA ASP A 187 17.20 -31.57 -2.75
C ASP A 187 17.38 -30.41 -3.75
N ALA A 188 18.58 -29.82 -3.74
CA ALA A 188 18.94 -28.73 -4.62
C ALA A 188 18.92 -29.12 -6.11
N ALA A 189 19.31 -30.35 -6.46
CA ALA A 189 19.32 -30.81 -7.84
C ALA A 189 17.90 -30.95 -8.38
N ALA A 190 17.00 -31.57 -7.60
CA ALA A 190 15.59 -31.67 -7.96
C ALA A 190 14.91 -30.31 -8.07
N ALA A 191 15.20 -29.36 -7.16
CA ALA A 191 14.64 -28.01 -7.22
C ALA A 191 15.10 -27.24 -8.48
N VAL A 192 16.38 -27.37 -8.84
CA VAL A 192 16.95 -26.75 -10.05
C VAL A 192 16.36 -27.36 -11.31
N ALA A 193 16.18 -28.69 -11.36
CA ALA A 193 15.63 -29.38 -12.53
C ALA A 193 14.21 -28.90 -12.92
N LEU A 194 13.42 -28.40 -11.97
CA LEU A 194 12.08 -27.83 -12.25
C LEU A 194 12.15 -26.53 -13.07
N LEU A 195 13.28 -25.83 -13.03
CA LEU A 195 13.53 -24.54 -13.68
C LEU A 195 14.50 -24.68 -14.87
N ASP A 196 14.89 -25.91 -15.23
CA ASP A 196 15.80 -26.14 -16.36
C ASP A 196 15.05 -26.14 -17.71
N GLN A 197 15.78 -26.32 -18.82
CA GLN A 197 15.27 -26.14 -20.19
C GLN A 197 14.05 -27.02 -20.51
N ASP A 198 14.03 -28.22 -19.92
CA ASP A 198 12.92 -29.19 -20.02
C ASP A 198 12.17 -29.33 -18.68
N GLY A 199 12.32 -28.35 -17.78
CA GLY A 199 11.70 -28.34 -16.45
C GLY A 199 10.20 -28.08 -16.50
N ALA A 200 9.54 -28.26 -15.35
CA ALA A 200 8.11 -27.98 -15.20
C ALA A 200 7.76 -26.52 -15.54
N LEU A 201 8.64 -25.56 -15.24
CA LEU A 201 8.39 -24.16 -15.57
C LEU A 201 8.37 -23.90 -17.08
N ALA A 202 9.27 -24.54 -17.83
CA ALA A 202 9.35 -24.41 -19.28
C ALA A 202 8.06 -24.88 -19.97
N ARG A 203 7.44 -25.95 -19.44
CA ARG A 203 6.13 -26.43 -19.91
C ARG A 203 4.96 -25.55 -19.46
N CYS A 204 5.05 -24.98 -18.26
CA CYS A 204 3.99 -24.13 -17.68
C CYS A 204 3.95 -22.70 -18.23
N VAL A 205 5.08 -22.18 -18.73
CA VAL A 205 5.21 -20.77 -19.14
C VAL A 205 5.78 -20.72 -20.56
N ALA A 206 4.91 -20.37 -21.51
CA ALA A 206 5.30 -20.20 -22.90
C ALA A 206 6.43 -19.15 -23.03
N GLY A 207 7.49 -19.51 -23.77
CA GLY A 207 8.65 -18.64 -23.96
C GLY A 207 9.59 -18.52 -22.75
N TYR A 208 9.47 -19.41 -21.76
CA TYR A 208 10.46 -19.50 -20.69
C TYR A 208 11.79 -20.05 -21.23
N GLU A 209 12.88 -19.45 -20.75
CA GLU A 209 14.24 -19.96 -20.97
C GLU A 209 14.97 -20.00 -19.63
N PRO A 210 15.77 -21.05 -19.38
CA PRO A 210 16.58 -21.13 -18.18
C PRO A 210 17.59 -20.00 -18.10
N ARG A 211 17.81 -19.53 -16.87
CA ARG A 211 18.75 -18.44 -16.59
C ARG A 211 19.77 -18.92 -15.58
N PRO A 212 21.08 -18.98 -15.91
CA PRO A 212 22.10 -19.47 -14.99
C PRO A 212 22.08 -18.77 -13.61
N GLY A 213 21.86 -17.46 -13.59
CA GLY A 213 21.73 -16.69 -12.35
C GLY A 213 20.52 -17.13 -11.50
N GLN A 214 19.41 -17.51 -12.12
CA GLN A 214 18.23 -18.04 -11.42
C GLN A 214 18.53 -19.39 -10.77
N LEU A 215 19.18 -20.30 -11.49
CA LEU A 215 19.55 -21.63 -10.96
C LEU A 215 20.56 -21.51 -9.81
N MET A 216 21.51 -20.58 -9.91
CA MET A 216 22.47 -20.30 -8.83
C MET A 216 21.78 -19.74 -7.58
N MET A 217 20.82 -18.84 -7.76
CA MET A 217 20.01 -18.32 -6.66
C MET A 217 19.23 -19.44 -5.96
N VAL A 218 18.61 -20.35 -6.70
CA VAL A 218 17.84 -21.48 -6.13
C VAL A 218 18.75 -22.36 -5.27
N ARG A 219 19.94 -22.72 -5.76
CA ARG A 219 20.92 -23.50 -4.99
C ARG A 219 21.31 -22.80 -3.69
N ALA A 220 21.65 -21.50 -3.77
CA ALA A 220 22.03 -20.73 -2.59
C ALA A 220 20.88 -20.64 -1.56
N VAL A 221 19.64 -20.45 -2.01
CA VAL A 221 18.47 -20.41 -1.11
C VAL A 221 18.23 -21.78 -0.46
N VAL A 222 18.32 -22.88 -1.23
CA VAL A 222 18.19 -24.24 -0.69
C VAL A 222 19.26 -24.52 0.38
N GLU A 223 20.52 -24.21 0.09
CA GLU A 223 21.62 -24.41 1.03
C GLU A 223 21.42 -23.60 2.32
N ALA A 224 21.00 -22.34 2.22
CA ALA A 224 20.76 -21.48 3.37
C ALA A 224 19.61 -21.99 4.25
N ILE A 225 18.51 -22.43 3.62
CA ILE A 225 17.32 -22.98 4.27
C ILE A 225 17.64 -24.29 4.98
N ASN A 226 18.35 -25.21 4.30
CA ASN A 226 18.72 -26.51 4.86
C ASN A 226 19.75 -26.39 5.99
N ALA A 227 20.74 -25.50 5.86
CA ALA A 227 21.82 -25.35 6.83
C ALA A 227 21.51 -24.37 7.97
N GLY A 228 20.34 -23.71 7.98
CA GLY A 228 20.01 -22.73 9.01
C GLY A 228 20.91 -21.50 8.97
N ARG A 229 21.27 -21.06 7.77
CA ARG A 229 22.10 -19.88 7.53
C ARG A 229 21.26 -18.74 6.99
N HIS A 230 21.65 -17.51 7.28
CA HIS A 230 21.14 -16.31 6.65
C HIS A 230 21.83 -16.11 5.29
N LEU A 231 21.12 -15.55 4.31
CA LEU A 231 21.62 -15.40 2.94
C LEU A 231 21.36 -13.98 2.43
N LEU A 232 22.41 -13.30 1.99
CA LEU A 232 22.30 -12.11 1.13
C LEU A 232 22.42 -12.53 -0.32
N VAL A 233 21.36 -12.38 -1.10
CA VAL A 233 21.36 -12.67 -2.54
C VAL A 233 21.05 -11.42 -3.37
N GLU A 234 22.05 -10.97 -4.11
CA GLU A 234 21.83 -9.99 -5.19
C GLU A 234 21.43 -10.74 -6.45
N ALA A 235 20.24 -10.48 -6.94
CA ALA A 235 19.62 -11.20 -8.02
C ALA A 235 19.33 -10.24 -9.18
N GLY A 236 20.18 -10.25 -10.21
CA GLY A 236 20.11 -9.29 -11.32
C GLY A 236 18.70 -9.14 -11.91
N THR A 237 18.37 -7.95 -12.42
CA THR A 237 17.05 -7.72 -13.03
C THR A 237 16.80 -8.72 -14.17
N GLY A 238 15.56 -9.22 -14.25
CA GLY A 238 15.15 -10.17 -15.27
C GLY A 238 15.50 -11.63 -15.00
N ILE A 239 16.21 -11.98 -13.92
CA ILE A 239 16.50 -13.40 -13.65
C ILE A 239 15.26 -14.22 -13.25
N GLY A 240 14.19 -13.57 -12.78
CA GLY A 240 13.04 -14.25 -12.18
C GLY A 240 13.25 -14.50 -10.67
N LYS A 241 13.63 -13.44 -9.95
CA LYS A 241 13.94 -13.42 -8.50
C LYS A 241 12.88 -14.14 -7.68
N SER A 242 11.60 -13.80 -7.91
CA SER A 242 10.45 -14.36 -7.19
C SER A 242 10.44 -15.88 -7.20
N LEU A 243 10.57 -16.49 -8.37
CA LEU A 243 10.55 -17.95 -8.51
C LEU A 243 11.79 -18.58 -7.86
N GLY A 244 12.93 -17.90 -7.89
CA GLY A 244 14.19 -18.36 -7.30
C GLY A 244 14.13 -18.56 -5.79
N TYR A 245 13.33 -17.78 -5.06
CA TYR A 245 13.12 -17.96 -3.63
C TYR A 245 11.79 -18.64 -3.27
N LEU A 246 10.72 -18.48 -4.07
CA LEU A 246 9.41 -19.06 -3.78
C LEU A 246 9.41 -20.58 -3.93
N LEU A 247 10.06 -21.11 -4.98
CA LEU A 247 10.10 -22.54 -5.24
C LEU A 247 10.78 -23.32 -4.10
N PRO A 248 12.03 -23.01 -3.70
CA PRO A 248 12.66 -23.73 -2.60
C PRO A 248 11.92 -23.56 -1.27
N ALA A 249 11.36 -22.39 -0.99
CA ALA A 249 10.52 -22.16 0.19
C ALA A 249 9.26 -23.03 0.21
N ALA A 250 8.59 -23.17 -0.94
CA ALA A 250 7.40 -24.01 -1.08
C ALA A 250 7.73 -25.49 -0.84
N ILE A 251 8.82 -25.98 -1.44
CA ILE A 251 9.26 -27.38 -1.28
C ILE A 251 9.62 -27.64 0.19
N TRP A 252 10.40 -26.75 0.82
CA TRP A 252 10.79 -26.91 2.22
C TRP A 252 9.57 -26.91 3.16
N SER A 253 8.63 -26.00 2.96
CA SER A 253 7.38 -25.92 3.73
C SER A 253 6.50 -27.16 3.55
N GLN A 254 6.43 -27.72 2.34
CA GLN A 254 5.69 -28.96 2.09
C GLN A 254 6.31 -30.18 2.78
N LEU A 255 7.64 -30.30 2.77
CA LEU A 255 8.35 -31.42 3.40
C LEU A 255 8.28 -31.39 4.93
N ASN A 256 8.22 -30.21 5.53
CA ASN A 256 8.35 -30.05 6.98
C ASN A 256 7.04 -29.65 7.69
N ASP A 257 5.99 -29.30 6.92
CA ASP A 257 4.74 -28.68 7.42
C ASP A 257 4.96 -27.42 8.28
N VAL A 258 6.02 -26.67 7.98
CA VAL A 258 6.37 -25.41 8.65
C VAL A 258 6.14 -24.24 7.69
N PRO A 259 5.35 -23.22 8.08
CA PRO A 259 5.10 -22.08 7.20
C PRO A 259 6.38 -21.26 6.97
N VAL A 260 6.51 -20.75 5.74
CA VAL A 260 7.55 -19.77 5.38
C VAL A 260 6.89 -18.43 5.11
N VAL A 261 7.43 -17.37 5.72
CA VAL A 261 6.95 -16.00 5.51
C VAL A 261 7.76 -15.34 4.39
N ILE A 262 7.06 -14.75 3.42
CA ILE A 262 7.64 -13.89 2.38
C ILE A 262 7.20 -12.47 2.66
N SER A 263 8.17 -11.60 2.89
CA SER A 263 7.99 -10.18 3.17
C SER A 263 8.40 -9.35 1.97
N THR A 264 7.52 -8.48 1.49
CA THR A 264 7.83 -7.54 0.39
C THR A 264 7.66 -6.09 0.81
N ASN A 265 8.27 -5.17 0.06
CA ASN A 265 8.20 -3.75 0.37
C ASN A 265 6.88 -3.09 -0.07
N THR A 266 6.39 -3.39 -1.28
CA THR A 266 5.25 -2.66 -1.87
C THR A 266 4.05 -3.56 -2.16
N ARG A 267 2.85 -2.97 -2.14
CA ARG A 267 1.58 -3.64 -2.43
C ARG A 267 1.55 -4.21 -3.86
N ASN A 268 2.06 -3.45 -4.84
CA ASN A 268 2.10 -3.88 -6.24
C ASN A 268 2.95 -5.17 -6.39
N LEU A 269 4.06 -5.27 -5.65
CA LEU A 269 4.87 -6.51 -5.63
C LEU A 269 4.10 -7.67 -4.98
N GLN A 270 3.32 -7.42 -3.92
CA GLN A 270 2.47 -8.46 -3.32
C GLN A 270 1.45 -9.00 -4.32
N THR A 271 0.76 -8.10 -5.03
CA THR A 271 -0.20 -8.48 -6.08
C THR A 271 0.49 -9.29 -7.18
N GLN A 272 1.66 -8.86 -7.63
CA GLN A 272 2.45 -9.60 -8.63
C GLN A 272 2.80 -11.02 -8.16
N LEU A 273 3.24 -11.18 -6.90
CA LEU A 273 3.53 -12.50 -6.35
C LEU A 273 2.28 -13.40 -6.30
N VAL A 274 1.13 -12.85 -5.89
CA VAL A 274 -0.11 -13.59 -5.71
C VAL A 274 -0.79 -13.95 -7.03
N GLU A 275 -0.82 -13.04 -8.00
CA GLU A 275 -1.55 -13.23 -9.25
C GLU A 275 -0.74 -13.97 -10.33
N LYS A 276 0.61 -13.92 -10.27
CA LYS A 276 1.48 -14.46 -11.32
C LYS A 276 2.47 -15.51 -10.83
N ASP A 277 3.29 -15.17 -9.84
CA ASP A 277 4.44 -16.00 -9.46
C ASP A 277 4.03 -17.25 -8.66
N LEU A 278 3.15 -17.10 -7.65
CA LEU A 278 2.65 -18.21 -6.83
C LEU A 278 1.83 -19.23 -7.63
N PRO A 279 0.89 -18.84 -8.52
CA PRO A 279 0.21 -19.79 -9.40
C PRO A 279 1.16 -20.58 -10.29
N SER A 280 2.28 -19.98 -10.69
CA SER A 280 3.32 -20.68 -11.46
C SER A 280 4.05 -21.72 -10.59
N VAL A 281 4.35 -21.40 -9.33
CA VAL A 281 4.92 -22.37 -8.37
C VAL A 281 3.97 -23.53 -8.07
N GLN A 282 2.68 -23.24 -7.87
CA GLN A 282 1.66 -24.27 -7.65
C GLN A 282 1.58 -25.25 -8.83
N ARG A 283 1.63 -24.75 -10.07
CA ARG A 283 1.64 -25.59 -11.27
C ARG A 283 2.91 -26.45 -11.37
N MET A 284 4.09 -25.87 -11.11
CA MET A 284 5.35 -26.62 -11.09
C MET A 284 5.33 -27.78 -10.10
N LEU A 285 4.82 -27.56 -8.89
CA LEU A 285 4.72 -28.59 -7.86
C LEU A 285 3.69 -29.66 -8.22
N ALA A 286 2.54 -29.28 -8.81
CA ALA A 286 1.54 -30.22 -9.27
C ALA A 286 2.07 -31.16 -10.38
N GLU A 287 2.88 -30.65 -11.33
CA GLU A 287 3.53 -31.50 -12.33
C GLU A 287 4.55 -32.47 -11.73
N ARG A 288 5.39 -32.00 -10.80
CA ARG A 288 6.36 -32.86 -10.09
C ARG A 288 5.68 -34.07 -9.44
N SER A 289 4.53 -33.80 -8.84
CA SER A 289 3.69 -34.78 -8.15
C SER A 289 3.16 -35.87 -9.08
N ALA A 290 2.75 -35.48 -10.28
CA ALA A 290 2.26 -36.40 -11.30
C ALA A 290 3.39 -37.26 -11.91
N ALA A 291 4.63 -36.75 -11.93
CA ALA A 291 5.79 -37.48 -12.45
C ALA A 291 6.34 -38.54 -11.47
N THR A 292 6.20 -38.34 -10.15
CA THR A 292 6.53 -39.35 -9.13
C THR A 292 5.38 -40.36 -8.97
N ALA A 293 5.21 -41.25 -9.94
CA ALA A 293 4.11 -42.23 -10.01
C ALA A 293 4.11 -43.35 -8.95
N CYS A 294 4.81 -43.18 -7.81
CA CYS A 294 4.88 -44.16 -6.71
C CYS A 294 4.73 -43.45 -5.35
N GLY A 295 3.54 -42.95 -5.03
CA GLY A 295 3.24 -42.33 -3.72
C GLY A 295 1.88 -41.61 -3.68
N GLU A 296 1.40 -41.26 -2.48
CA GLU A 296 0.22 -40.41 -2.30
C GLU A 296 0.41 -39.06 -3.02
N PRO A 297 -0.64 -38.51 -3.67
CA PRO A 297 -0.55 -37.21 -4.30
C PRO A 297 -0.23 -36.15 -3.22
N PRO A 298 0.86 -35.39 -3.35
CA PRO A 298 1.24 -34.40 -2.36
C PRO A 298 0.19 -33.31 -2.24
N ARG A 299 0.06 -32.81 -1.01
CA ARG A 299 -0.93 -31.79 -0.65
C ARG A 299 -0.78 -30.53 -1.53
N PRO A 300 -1.88 -29.91 -1.97
CA PRO A 300 -1.82 -28.66 -2.72
C PRO A 300 -1.19 -27.56 -1.86
N LEU A 301 -0.27 -26.80 -2.45
CA LEU A 301 0.41 -25.69 -1.76
C LEU A 301 -0.60 -24.60 -1.38
N ARG A 302 -0.77 -24.39 -0.07
CA ARG A 302 -1.67 -23.36 0.48
C ARG A 302 -0.93 -22.05 0.63
N THR A 303 -1.49 -20.98 0.10
CA THR A 303 -0.90 -19.64 0.16
C THR A 303 -1.87 -18.66 0.79
N ALA A 304 -1.38 -17.70 1.58
CA ALA A 304 -2.22 -16.65 2.15
C ALA A 304 -1.54 -15.27 2.07
N LEU A 305 -2.28 -14.26 1.64
CA LEU A 305 -1.90 -12.86 1.75
C LEU A 305 -2.44 -12.28 3.06
N ILE A 306 -1.57 -11.67 3.85
CA ILE A 306 -1.95 -10.99 5.08
C ILE A 306 -1.41 -9.55 5.08
N LYS A 307 -2.31 -8.61 5.33
CA LYS A 307 -2.01 -7.17 5.39
C LYS A 307 -2.17 -6.65 6.81
N GLY A 308 -1.70 -5.44 7.06
CA GLY A 308 -2.04 -4.72 8.29
C GLY A 308 -3.57 -4.61 8.46
N ARG A 309 -4.07 -4.71 9.69
CA ARG A 309 -5.52 -4.71 10.00
C ARG A 309 -6.29 -3.51 9.43
N GLY A 310 -5.63 -2.36 9.28
CA GLY A 310 -6.20 -1.13 8.69
C GLY A 310 -6.57 -1.25 7.20
N ASN A 311 -6.25 -2.38 6.55
CA ASN A 311 -6.62 -2.67 5.16
C ASN A 311 -7.89 -3.52 5.06
N TYR A 312 -8.48 -3.94 6.17
CA TYR A 312 -9.68 -4.76 6.16
C TYR A 312 -10.90 -3.98 6.67
N LEU A 313 -12.06 -4.24 6.08
CA LEU A 313 -13.35 -3.75 6.54
C LEU A 313 -13.66 -4.27 7.95
N CYS A 314 -14.02 -3.37 8.86
CA CYS A 314 -14.44 -3.70 10.21
C CYS A 314 -15.98 -3.73 10.28
N LEU A 315 -16.57 -4.92 10.39
CA LEU A 315 -18.03 -5.10 10.49
C LEU A 315 -18.63 -4.34 11.68
N ARG A 316 -17.91 -4.21 12.80
CA ARG A 316 -18.35 -3.42 13.95
C ARG A 316 -18.52 -1.94 13.61
N ARG A 317 -17.59 -1.39 12.85
CA ARG A 317 -17.63 0.02 12.42
C ARG A 317 -18.63 0.23 11.30
N LEU A 318 -18.78 -0.73 10.40
CA LEU A 318 -19.86 -0.71 9.41
C LEU A 318 -21.23 -0.67 10.09
N ALA A 319 -21.47 -1.55 11.08
CA ALA A 319 -22.69 -1.56 11.88
C ALA A 319 -22.97 -0.19 12.49
N HIS A 320 -21.94 0.42 13.08
CA HIS A 320 -22.07 1.75 13.69
C HIS A 320 -22.42 2.84 12.67
N GLN A 321 -21.90 2.77 11.45
CA GLN A 321 -22.23 3.72 10.38
C GLN A 321 -23.65 3.52 9.84
N MET A 322 -24.14 2.29 9.81
CA MET A 322 -25.53 2.00 9.43
C MET A 322 -26.54 2.42 10.51
N GLU A 323 -26.18 2.26 11.79
CA GLU A 323 -27.00 2.70 12.93
C GLU A 323 -27.07 4.25 13.04
N GLN A 324 -26.10 4.98 12.48
CA GLN A 324 -26.15 6.43 12.39
C GLN A 324 -27.06 6.85 11.24
N ALA A 325 -27.99 7.78 11.49
CA ALA A 325 -28.86 8.31 10.45
C ALA A 325 -28.01 8.86 9.27
N PRO A 326 -28.16 8.35 8.03
CA PRO A 326 -27.31 8.72 6.90
C PRO A 326 -27.26 10.23 6.64
N GLY A 327 -28.33 10.96 7.01
CA GLY A 327 -28.43 12.41 6.86
C GLY A 327 -27.38 13.23 7.64
N GLU A 328 -26.70 12.64 8.62
CA GLU A 328 -25.62 13.35 9.34
C GLU A 328 -24.25 13.28 8.64
N LEU A 329 -24.11 12.48 7.58
CA LEU A 329 -22.87 12.38 6.81
C LEU A 329 -22.86 13.42 5.66
N PRO A 330 -21.70 14.03 5.35
CA PRO A 330 -21.56 14.85 4.15
C PRO A 330 -22.03 14.12 2.88
N ARG A 331 -22.57 14.87 1.90
CA ARG A 331 -23.13 14.28 0.67
C ARG A 331 -22.15 13.34 -0.05
N ARG A 332 -20.86 13.71 -0.10
CA ARG A 332 -19.81 12.87 -0.69
C ARG A 332 -19.59 11.57 0.09
N GLU A 333 -19.61 11.64 1.43
CA GLU A 333 -19.40 10.47 2.27
C GLU A 333 -20.56 9.48 2.17
N ARG A 334 -21.79 9.97 2.08
CA ARG A 334 -22.98 9.14 1.84
C ARG A 334 -22.86 8.31 0.55
N ARG A 335 -22.41 8.93 -0.56
CA ARG A 335 -22.20 8.21 -1.83
C ARG A 335 -21.19 7.08 -1.69
N GLN A 336 -20.07 7.35 -1.01
CA GLN A 336 -19.03 6.34 -0.77
C GLN A 336 -19.52 5.22 0.18
N LEU A 337 -20.34 5.54 1.18
CA LEU A 337 -20.96 4.54 2.04
C LEU A 337 -21.88 3.60 1.24
N ALA A 338 -22.73 4.12 0.35
CA ALA A 338 -23.57 3.29 -0.51
C ALA A 338 -22.73 2.31 -1.37
N ALA A 339 -21.64 2.80 -1.96
CA ALA A 339 -20.70 1.96 -2.70
C ALA A 339 -20.06 0.89 -1.81
N VAL A 340 -19.66 1.24 -0.58
CA VAL A 340 -19.13 0.24 0.38
C VAL A 340 -20.16 -0.83 0.69
N LEU A 341 -21.42 -0.47 0.92
CA LEU A 341 -22.49 -1.46 1.21
C LEU A 341 -22.65 -2.43 0.03
N CYS A 342 -22.75 -1.92 -1.20
CA CYS A 342 -22.82 -2.76 -2.41
C CYS A 342 -21.63 -3.72 -2.54
N TRP A 343 -20.43 -3.26 -2.22
CA TRP A 343 -19.21 -4.08 -2.23
C TRP A 343 -19.17 -5.09 -1.08
N ALA A 344 -19.55 -4.69 0.14
CA ALA A 344 -19.47 -5.49 1.35
C ALA A 344 -20.34 -6.75 1.26
N VAL A 345 -21.44 -6.73 0.50
CA VAL A 345 -22.29 -7.92 0.26
C VAL A 345 -21.51 -9.05 -0.43
N HIS A 346 -20.54 -8.73 -1.29
CA HIS A 346 -19.89 -9.71 -2.18
C HIS A 346 -18.40 -9.93 -1.87
N THR A 347 -17.81 -9.12 -0.99
CA THR A 347 -16.38 -9.20 -0.71
C THR A 347 -16.02 -10.55 -0.04
N PRO A 348 -15.07 -11.33 -0.61
CA PRO A 348 -14.70 -12.64 -0.07
C PRO A 348 -13.81 -12.55 1.18
N ASP A 349 -13.11 -11.41 1.34
CA ASP A 349 -12.07 -11.23 2.35
C ASP A 349 -12.09 -9.86 3.02
N GLY A 350 -12.95 -8.94 2.58
CA GLY A 350 -13.07 -7.60 3.15
C GLY A 350 -11.83 -6.73 2.92
N ASP A 351 -11.02 -7.01 1.90
CA ASP A 351 -9.83 -6.23 1.56
C ASP A 351 -10.19 -4.89 0.89
N LEU A 352 -10.01 -3.80 1.62
CA LEU A 352 -10.36 -2.44 1.18
C LEU A 352 -9.56 -1.99 -0.05
N ASP A 353 -8.45 -2.63 -0.38
CA ASP A 353 -7.70 -2.30 -1.60
C ASP A 353 -8.47 -2.64 -2.86
N THR A 354 -9.25 -3.71 -2.83
CA THR A 354 -10.11 -4.09 -3.96
C THR A 354 -11.12 -2.99 -4.28
N LEU A 355 -11.55 -2.27 -3.23
CA LEU A 355 -12.46 -1.14 -3.34
C LEU A 355 -11.72 0.15 -3.77
N ALA A 356 -10.54 0.41 -3.21
CA ALA A 356 -9.72 1.58 -3.53
C ALA A 356 -9.12 1.54 -4.95
N ALA A 357 -8.91 0.35 -5.52
CA ALA A 357 -8.42 0.18 -6.89
C ALA A 357 -9.45 0.61 -7.95
N GLY A 358 -10.74 0.59 -7.60
CA GLY A 358 -11.84 0.99 -8.47
C GLY A 358 -12.46 2.35 -8.11
N ALA A 359 -12.51 2.73 -6.84
CA ALA A 359 -13.03 4.03 -6.42
C ALA A 359 -11.94 4.85 -5.73
N THR A 360 -11.87 6.16 -6.00
CA THR A 360 -11.08 7.11 -5.20
C THR A 360 -11.72 7.26 -3.81
N MET A 361 -11.63 6.20 -3.01
CA MET A 361 -12.10 6.17 -1.63
C MET A 361 -11.34 7.23 -0.86
N GLU A 362 -12.07 8.15 -0.22
CA GLU A 362 -11.39 9.16 0.60
C GLU A 362 -10.81 8.49 1.84
N GLN A 363 -9.61 8.93 2.23
CA GLN A 363 -8.96 8.47 3.46
C GLN A 363 -9.84 8.66 4.69
N GLY A 364 -10.70 9.70 4.68
CA GLY A 364 -11.65 9.98 5.75
C GLY A 364 -12.64 8.85 6.02
N ILE A 365 -13.25 8.27 4.98
CA ILE A 365 -14.19 7.15 5.13
C ILE A 365 -13.48 5.84 5.35
N ALA A 366 -12.37 5.61 4.62
CA ALA A 366 -11.56 4.41 4.84
C ALA A 366 -11.14 4.30 6.32
N ALA A 367 -10.73 5.41 6.95
CA ALA A 367 -10.36 5.46 8.36
C ALA A 367 -11.54 5.26 9.33
N GLN A 368 -12.78 5.49 8.90
CA GLN A 368 -13.99 5.23 9.68
C GLN A 368 -14.38 3.75 9.63
N LEU A 369 -14.14 3.08 8.49
CA LEU A 369 -14.61 1.72 8.23
C LEU A 369 -13.56 0.62 8.46
N ASN A 370 -12.28 0.97 8.48
CA ASN A 370 -11.21 -0.01 8.68
C ASN A 370 -11.00 -0.42 10.15
N ALA A 371 -10.32 -1.55 10.35
CA ALA A 371 -9.95 -2.02 11.69
C ALA A 371 -8.65 -1.36 12.18
N HIS A 372 -8.68 -0.70 13.34
CA HIS A 372 -7.49 -0.14 14.00
C HIS A 372 -7.02 -1.02 15.15
N ALA A 373 -5.73 -0.92 15.52
CA ALA A 373 -5.19 -1.77 16.57
C ALA A 373 -5.78 -1.44 17.94
N ASP A 374 -5.78 -0.15 18.24
CA ASP A 374 -6.17 0.40 19.54
C ASP A 374 -7.69 0.41 19.78
N ASP A 375 -8.52 0.12 18.77
CA ASP A 375 -10.00 0.10 18.83
C ASP A 375 -10.59 -1.32 18.72
N CYS A 376 -9.75 -2.32 18.48
CA CYS A 376 -10.21 -3.66 18.26
C CYS A 376 -10.47 -4.35 19.60
N ALA A 377 -11.73 -4.61 19.93
CA ALA A 377 -12.12 -5.37 21.11
C ALA A 377 -11.67 -6.85 21.09
N GLY A 378 -10.91 -7.28 20.08
CA GLY A 378 -10.36 -8.63 20.00
C GLY A 378 -11.44 -9.70 20.13
N HIS A 379 -11.24 -10.64 21.06
CA HIS A 379 -12.18 -11.72 21.36
C HIS A 379 -13.51 -11.24 21.95
N ALA A 380 -13.55 -10.06 22.58
CA ALA A 380 -14.79 -9.48 23.12
C ALA A 380 -15.67 -8.85 22.02
N CYS A 381 -15.18 -8.72 20.79
CA CYS A 381 -15.97 -8.18 19.69
C CYS A 381 -17.12 -9.12 19.30
N ARG A 382 -18.37 -8.64 19.31
CA ARG A 382 -19.55 -9.42 18.86
C ARG A 382 -19.45 -9.96 17.43
N PHE A 383 -18.63 -9.33 16.57
CA PHE A 383 -18.39 -9.78 15.20
C PHE A 383 -17.16 -10.68 15.05
N TYR A 384 -16.49 -11.10 16.13
CA TYR A 384 -15.22 -11.85 16.08
C TYR A 384 -15.29 -13.04 15.12
N ARG A 385 -16.33 -13.87 15.24
CA ARG A 385 -16.49 -15.07 14.39
C ARG A 385 -16.75 -14.77 12.90
N ARG A 386 -17.17 -13.54 12.58
CA ARG A 386 -17.48 -13.06 11.22
C ARG A 386 -16.37 -12.13 10.67
N CYS A 387 -15.39 -11.75 11.49
CA CYS A 387 -14.41 -10.70 11.22
C CYS A 387 -13.40 -11.06 10.12
N PHE A 388 -13.26 -10.20 9.12
CA PHE A 388 -12.33 -10.35 8.01
C PHE A 388 -10.86 -10.42 8.43
N VAL A 389 -10.44 -9.60 9.40
CA VAL A 389 -9.07 -9.67 9.96
C VAL A 389 -8.80 -11.05 10.55
N GLN A 390 -9.76 -11.62 11.29
CA GLN A 390 -9.57 -12.94 11.89
C GLN A 390 -9.63 -14.06 10.84
N LYS A 391 -10.47 -13.94 9.81
CA LYS A 391 -10.47 -14.85 8.65
C LYS A 391 -9.14 -14.85 7.92
N ALA A 392 -8.54 -13.68 7.70
CA ALA A 392 -7.23 -13.55 7.07
C ALA A 392 -6.12 -14.22 7.92
N ARG A 393 -6.16 -14.03 9.25
CA ARG A 393 -5.24 -14.69 10.20
C ARG A 393 -5.40 -16.21 10.19
N GLU A 394 -6.62 -16.70 10.22
CA GLU A 394 -6.91 -18.14 10.16
C GLU A 394 -6.39 -18.76 8.86
N ARG A 395 -6.56 -18.07 7.72
CA ARG A 395 -5.98 -18.49 6.43
C ARG A 395 -4.45 -18.50 6.49
N ALA A 396 -3.82 -17.49 7.08
CA ALA A 396 -2.37 -17.43 7.25
C ALA A 396 -1.83 -18.54 8.16
N GLN A 397 -2.54 -18.88 9.25
CA GLN A 397 -2.20 -20.01 10.14
C GLN A 397 -2.20 -21.36 9.41
N ARG A 398 -3.08 -21.54 8.41
CA ARG A 398 -3.22 -22.79 7.64
C ARG A 398 -2.36 -22.83 6.36
N ALA A 399 -1.68 -21.74 6.01
CA ALA A 399 -0.93 -21.63 4.77
C ALA A 399 0.49 -22.20 4.92
N ASP A 400 1.04 -22.67 3.81
CA ASP A 400 2.42 -23.11 3.68
C ASP A 400 3.34 -21.93 3.41
N LEU A 401 2.85 -20.99 2.58
CA LEU A 401 3.51 -19.72 2.30
C LEU A 401 2.61 -18.55 2.70
N VAL A 402 3.15 -17.63 3.49
CA VAL A 402 2.44 -16.42 3.93
C VAL A 402 3.12 -15.19 3.36
N ILE A 403 2.38 -14.38 2.61
CA ILE A 403 2.85 -13.15 2.00
C ILE A 403 2.43 -11.97 2.88
N ALA A 404 3.40 -11.18 3.32
CA ALA A 404 3.23 -10.03 4.20
C ALA A 404 4.04 -8.83 3.70
N ASN A 405 3.80 -7.64 4.24
CA ASN A 405 4.69 -6.49 4.04
C ASN A 405 5.78 -6.45 5.12
N HIS A 406 6.88 -5.75 4.86
CA HIS A 406 7.95 -5.53 5.84
C HIS A 406 7.42 -4.98 7.16
N SER A 407 6.52 -4.00 7.11
CA SER A 407 5.95 -3.36 8.30
C SER A 407 5.20 -4.33 9.22
N LEU A 408 4.42 -5.27 8.66
CA LEU A 408 3.72 -6.28 9.46
C LEU A 408 4.70 -7.25 10.12
N VAL A 409 5.75 -7.66 9.41
CA VAL A 409 6.81 -8.51 9.97
C VAL A 409 7.49 -7.82 11.14
N PHE A 410 7.85 -6.54 10.98
CA PHE A 410 8.47 -5.77 12.05
C PHE A 410 7.56 -5.54 13.24
N THR A 411 6.26 -5.34 13.01
CA THR A 411 5.27 -5.18 14.10
C THR A 411 5.21 -6.41 15.03
N GLU A 412 5.60 -7.58 14.53
CA GLU A 412 5.61 -8.83 15.30
C GLU A 412 7.04 -9.36 15.54
N LEU A 413 8.07 -8.56 15.31
CA LEU A 413 9.44 -8.93 15.63
C LEU A 413 9.59 -9.14 17.14
N GLY A 414 10.21 -10.25 17.54
CA GLY A 414 10.40 -10.58 18.96
C GLY A 414 9.13 -10.96 19.74
N ALA A 415 7.94 -10.98 19.10
CA ALA A 415 6.73 -11.44 19.76
C ALA A 415 6.79 -12.96 20.03
N THR A 416 6.68 -13.37 21.30
CA THR A 416 6.63 -14.79 21.71
C THR A 416 5.37 -15.49 21.19
N THR A 417 4.28 -14.74 21.05
CA THR A 417 3.02 -15.15 20.43
C THR A 417 2.61 -14.13 19.38
N PRO A 418 3.09 -14.25 18.12
CA PRO A 418 2.65 -13.36 17.05
C PRO A 418 1.14 -13.48 16.85
N ILE A 419 0.48 -12.36 16.63
CA ILE A 419 -0.99 -12.25 16.62
C ILE A 419 -1.51 -12.39 15.17
N ALA A 420 -0.71 -12.03 14.18
CA ALA A 420 -1.06 -12.00 12.76
C ALA A 420 -0.33 -13.08 11.95
N LEU A 421 0.98 -13.22 12.12
CA LEU A 421 1.80 -14.18 11.39
C LEU A 421 1.85 -15.54 12.11
N PRO A 422 1.85 -16.67 11.37
CA PRO A 422 2.05 -17.96 12.01
C PRO A 422 3.46 -18.07 12.60
N ARG A 423 3.65 -18.97 13.57
CA ARG A 423 4.99 -19.34 14.03
C ARG A 423 5.77 -19.94 12.86
N HIS A 424 6.92 -19.36 12.55
CA HIS A 424 7.74 -19.72 11.41
C HIS A 424 9.23 -19.67 11.80
N ALA A 425 9.99 -20.65 11.32
CA ALA A 425 11.43 -20.73 11.51
C ALA A 425 12.21 -19.92 10.44
N GLN A 426 11.58 -19.69 9.28
CA GLN A 426 12.23 -19.10 8.11
C GLN A 426 11.44 -17.93 7.54
N ILE A 427 12.18 -16.93 7.06
CA ILE A 427 11.60 -15.73 6.45
C ILE A 427 12.45 -15.23 5.28
N ILE A 428 11.78 -14.72 4.26
CA ILE A 428 12.39 -14.19 3.04
C ILE A 428 11.98 -12.74 2.90
N PHE A 429 12.95 -11.83 2.84
CA PHE A 429 12.75 -10.41 2.54
C PHE A 429 13.08 -10.15 1.08
N ASP A 430 12.06 -9.86 0.27
CA ASP A 430 12.23 -9.35 -1.09
C ASP A 430 12.33 -7.82 -1.09
N GLU A 431 13.10 -7.27 -2.03
CA GLU A 431 13.56 -5.89 -2.03
C GLU A 431 14.21 -5.44 -0.72
N ALA A 432 15.08 -6.31 -0.18
CA ALA A 432 15.78 -6.11 1.08
C ALA A 432 16.66 -4.84 1.14
N HIS A 433 16.94 -4.16 0.03
CA HIS A 433 17.60 -2.84 0.06
C HIS A 433 16.80 -1.78 0.84
N ASN A 434 15.47 -1.93 0.90
CA ASN A 434 14.59 -1.04 1.66
C ASN A 434 14.49 -1.41 3.15
N LEU A 435 15.11 -2.52 3.55
CA LEU A 435 14.88 -3.10 4.87
C LEU A 435 15.42 -2.22 6.00
N GLU A 436 16.56 -1.55 5.79
CA GLU A 436 17.12 -0.62 6.78
C GLU A 436 16.16 0.54 7.06
N GLU A 437 15.63 1.16 6.00
CA GLU A 437 14.69 2.28 6.10
C GLU A 437 13.37 1.83 6.71
N ALA A 438 12.85 0.67 6.29
CA ALA A 438 11.63 0.08 6.83
C ALA A 438 11.77 -0.27 8.32
N ALA A 439 12.91 -0.82 8.75
CA ALA A 439 13.21 -1.09 10.15
C ALA A 439 13.35 0.22 10.94
N THR A 440 14.07 1.21 10.40
CA THR A 440 14.27 2.51 11.05
C THR A 440 12.92 3.18 11.32
N ARG A 441 12.05 3.26 10.31
CA ARG A 441 10.69 3.82 10.45
C ARG A 441 9.84 3.05 11.46
N HIS A 442 9.97 1.73 11.52
CA HIS A 442 9.21 0.93 12.45
C HIS A 442 9.61 1.20 13.91
N PHE A 443 10.91 1.32 14.16
CA PHE A 443 11.44 1.64 15.50
C PHE A 443 11.46 3.14 15.81
N SER A 444 10.96 3.99 14.90
CA SER A 444 10.78 5.41 15.16
C SER A 444 9.53 5.66 16.00
N THR A 445 9.63 6.62 16.91
CA THR A 445 8.51 7.14 17.68
C THR A 445 8.11 8.51 17.12
N GLU A 446 6.82 8.69 16.83
CA GLU A 446 6.25 9.92 16.27
C GLU A 446 5.24 10.55 17.23
N LEU A 447 5.45 11.84 17.53
CA LEU A 447 4.51 12.73 18.18
C LEU A 447 3.96 13.73 17.16
N SER A 448 2.75 13.49 16.67
CA SER A 448 2.12 14.39 15.69
C SER A 448 0.74 14.89 16.10
N PRO A 449 0.39 16.13 15.70
CA PRO A 449 -0.95 16.70 15.95
C PRO A 449 -2.05 15.88 15.29
N ALA A 450 -1.78 15.23 14.15
CA ALA A 450 -2.74 14.37 13.46
C ALA A 450 -3.07 13.10 14.27
N ARG A 451 -2.07 12.46 14.90
CA ARG A 451 -2.27 11.30 15.78
C ARG A 451 -3.10 11.69 17.00
N LEU A 452 -2.78 12.80 17.65
CA LEU A 452 -3.54 13.33 18.78
C LEU A 452 -4.98 13.68 18.38
N ALA A 453 -5.18 14.42 17.29
CA ALA A 453 -6.51 14.80 16.82
C ALA A 453 -7.37 13.59 16.47
N THR A 454 -6.76 12.53 15.93
CA THR A 454 -7.44 11.27 15.65
C THR A 454 -7.83 10.55 16.93
N LEU A 455 -6.94 10.47 17.92
CA LEU A 455 -7.26 9.92 19.24
C LEU A 455 -8.39 10.72 19.92
N ALA A 456 -8.27 12.04 19.99
CA ALA A 456 -9.28 12.90 20.58
C ALA A 456 -10.65 12.74 19.90
N ARG A 457 -10.71 12.72 18.57
CA ARG A 457 -11.96 12.47 17.82
C ARG A 457 -12.56 11.08 18.09
N ARG A 458 -11.72 10.05 18.23
CA ARG A 458 -12.15 8.69 18.60
C ARG A 458 -12.77 8.65 19.98
N LEU A 459 -12.20 9.37 20.95
CA LEU A 459 -12.72 9.45 22.31
C LEU A 459 -14.04 10.24 22.36
N ALA A 460 -14.06 11.46 21.83
CA ALA A 460 -15.27 12.28 21.73
C ALA A 460 -15.15 13.31 20.60
N SER A 461 -16.20 13.59 19.84
CA SER A 461 -16.21 14.67 18.83
C SER A 461 -17.59 15.32 18.70
N GLY A 462 -17.65 16.51 18.11
CA GLY A 462 -18.88 17.27 17.91
C GLY A 462 -19.38 18.01 19.16
N ARG A 463 -20.44 18.82 18.99
CA ARG A 463 -21.11 19.56 20.07
C ARG A 463 -22.63 19.39 19.96
N GLY A 464 -23.34 19.56 21.07
CA GLY A 464 -24.80 19.46 21.12
C GLY A 464 -25.33 18.10 20.64
N ARG A 465 -26.31 18.09 19.73
CA ARG A 465 -26.93 16.87 19.19
C ARG A 465 -26.02 16.06 18.23
N ARG A 466 -24.86 16.60 17.83
CA ARG A 466 -23.91 15.94 16.91
C ARG A 466 -22.71 15.30 17.63
N ARG A 467 -22.85 14.97 18.92
CA ARG A 467 -21.80 14.26 19.68
C ARG A 467 -21.57 12.88 19.07
N ARG A 468 -20.30 12.48 18.98
CA ARG A 468 -19.84 11.18 18.46
C ARG A 468 -18.59 10.72 19.22
N GLY A 469 -18.14 9.48 18.98
CA GLY A 469 -16.95 8.90 19.61
C GLY A 469 -17.29 7.89 20.71
N LEU A 470 -16.27 7.34 21.35
CA LEU A 470 -16.40 6.34 22.40
C LEU A 470 -17.32 6.79 23.55
N LEU A 471 -17.09 7.99 24.10
CA LEU A 471 -17.85 8.48 25.25
C LEU A 471 -19.34 8.64 24.94
N GLU A 472 -19.66 9.10 23.73
CA GLU A 472 -21.05 9.22 23.27
C GLU A 472 -21.69 7.84 23.03
N ARG A 473 -20.94 6.87 22.47
CA ARG A 473 -21.45 5.51 22.30
C ARG A 473 -21.78 4.86 23.64
N LEU A 474 -20.89 4.98 24.62
CA LEU A 474 -21.11 4.49 25.99
C LEU A 474 -22.33 5.18 26.60
N ARG A 475 -22.45 6.50 26.46
CA ARG A 475 -23.61 7.28 26.92
C ARG A 475 -24.93 6.73 26.37
N ARG A 476 -25.06 6.65 25.05
CA ARG A 476 -26.29 6.14 24.39
C ARG A 476 -26.60 4.71 24.79
N ARG A 477 -25.57 3.88 24.95
CA ARG A 477 -25.71 2.48 25.36
C ARG A 477 -26.25 2.37 26.78
N PHE A 478 -25.76 3.18 27.71
CA PHE A 478 -26.25 3.19 29.09
C PHE A 478 -27.65 3.81 29.20
N GLU A 479 -27.91 4.91 28.50
CA GLU A 479 -29.25 5.55 28.40
C GLU A 479 -30.30 4.61 27.78
N GLY A 480 -29.90 3.73 26.86
CA GLY A 480 -30.76 2.72 26.24
C GLY A 480 -31.22 1.59 27.19
N GLY A 481 -30.85 1.65 28.47
CA GLY A 481 -31.33 0.72 29.50
C GLY A 481 -30.49 -0.55 29.65
N THR A 482 -29.21 -0.52 29.29
CA THR A 482 -28.27 -1.64 29.53
C THR A 482 -28.04 -1.88 31.03
N LEU A 483 -28.11 -0.83 31.86
CA LEU A 483 -27.85 -0.86 33.31
C LEU A 483 -29.12 -0.54 34.11
N ARG A 484 -30.25 -1.19 33.81
CA ARG A 484 -31.57 -0.88 34.38
C ARG A 484 -31.69 -1.06 35.91
N GLN A 485 -30.70 -1.61 36.60
CA GLN A 485 -30.85 -2.08 37.99
C GLN A 485 -30.22 -1.20 39.08
N SER A 486 -29.42 -0.16 38.77
CA SER A 486 -28.86 0.75 39.80
C SER A 486 -28.74 2.21 39.35
N ALA A 487 -29.66 3.07 39.82
CA ALA A 487 -29.68 4.50 39.49
C ALA A 487 -28.41 5.24 39.94
N ALA A 488 -27.85 4.89 41.11
CA ALA A 488 -26.64 5.52 41.64
C ALA A 488 -25.40 5.22 40.77
N VAL A 489 -25.26 3.98 40.27
CA VAL A 489 -24.14 3.61 39.39
C VAL A 489 -24.28 4.29 38.03
N PHE A 490 -25.51 4.39 37.51
CA PHE A 490 -25.79 5.12 36.28
C PHE A 490 -25.42 6.61 36.39
N GLU A 491 -25.87 7.30 37.44
CA GLU A 491 -25.55 8.71 37.66
C GLU A 491 -24.03 8.93 37.77
N ALA A 492 -23.34 8.06 38.50
CA ALA A 492 -21.90 8.18 38.66
C ALA A 492 -21.15 7.91 37.34
N LEU A 493 -21.57 6.94 36.53
CA LEU A 493 -21.00 6.70 35.20
C LEU A 493 -21.23 7.91 34.28
N MET A 494 -22.40 8.54 34.33
CA MET A 494 -22.69 9.73 33.53
C MET A 494 -21.81 10.91 33.93
N GLN A 495 -21.55 11.10 35.24
CA GLN A 495 -20.59 12.10 35.73
C GLN A 495 -19.17 11.84 35.23
N GLU A 496 -18.70 10.58 35.27
CA GLU A 496 -17.38 10.23 34.74
C GLU A 496 -17.30 10.45 33.22
N LEU A 497 -18.38 10.17 32.48
CA LEU A 497 -18.45 10.44 31.03
C LEU A 497 -18.41 11.94 30.72
N ASP A 498 -19.09 12.78 31.50
CA ASP A 498 -19.04 14.24 31.34
C ASP A 498 -17.65 14.80 31.69
N ALA A 499 -17.04 14.34 32.78
CA ALA A 499 -15.68 14.70 33.17
C ALA A 499 -14.66 14.31 32.09
N ALA A 500 -14.73 13.08 31.60
CA ALA A 500 -13.89 12.61 30.50
C ALA A 500 -14.12 13.43 29.22
N GLY A 501 -15.35 13.84 28.92
CA GLY A 501 -15.65 14.73 27.80
C GLY A 501 -14.93 16.08 27.91
N ALA A 502 -14.89 16.67 29.10
CA ALA A 502 -14.17 17.91 29.37
C ALA A 502 -12.64 17.71 29.25
N ASP A 503 -12.11 16.61 29.77
CA ASP A 503 -10.68 16.29 29.66
C ASP A 503 -10.26 15.99 28.20
N VAL A 504 -11.14 15.44 27.35
CA VAL A 504 -10.85 15.29 25.90
C VAL A 504 -10.76 16.66 25.21
N GLU A 505 -11.52 17.66 25.64
CA GLU A 505 -11.37 19.02 25.12
C GLU A 505 -10.11 19.70 25.65
N ALA A 506 -9.74 19.46 26.91
CA ALA A 506 -8.44 19.86 27.44
C ALA A 506 -7.29 19.21 26.67
N LEU A 507 -7.41 17.93 26.32
CA LEU A 507 -6.42 17.18 25.55
C LEU A 507 -6.14 17.86 24.20
N ARG A 508 -7.19 18.31 23.49
CA ARG A 508 -7.04 19.06 22.24
C ARG A 508 -6.29 20.37 22.46
N ARG A 509 -6.72 21.15 23.45
CA ARG A 509 -6.15 22.48 23.73
C ARG A 509 -4.67 22.39 24.11
N ASP A 510 -4.36 21.52 25.06
CA ASP A 510 -3.02 21.36 25.63
C ASP A 510 -2.08 20.77 24.58
N GLY A 511 -2.57 19.83 23.76
CA GLY A 511 -1.81 19.28 22.66
C GLY A 511 -1.54 20.28 21.53
N SER A 512 -2.55 21.05 21.11
CA SER A 512 -2.35 22.14 20.13
C SER A 512 -1.35 23.18 20.65
N LEU A 513 -1.36 23.48 21.95
CA LEU A 513 -0.37 24.36 22.56
C LEU A 513 1.04 23.76 22.46
N LEU A 514 1.24 22.50 22.84
CA LEU A 514 2.53 21.82 22.74
C LEU A 514 3.07 21.83 21.31
N PHE A 515 2.27 21.41 20.32
CA PHE A 515 2.72 21.35 18.92
C PHE A 515 3.00 22.72 18.32
N ARG A 516 2.35 23.77 18.82
CA ARG A 516 2.68 25.15 18.46
C ARG A 516 3.99 25.62 19.10
N ARG A 517 4.24 25.25 20.37
CA ARG A 517 5.55 25.54 21.02
C ARG A 517 6.71 24.81 20.35
N LEU A 518 6.48 23.59 19.87
CA LEU A 518 7.46 22.88 19.05
C LEU A 518 7.69 23.60 17.71
N TYR A 519 6.65 24.18 17.10
CA TYR A 519 6.78 24.95 15.87
C TYR A 519 7.64 26.21 16.05
N ASP A 520 7.61 26.84 17.22
CA ASP A 520 8.45 28.01 17.56
C ASP A 520 9.97 27.69 17.53
N LEU A 521 10.37 26.41 17.50
CA LEU A 521 11.76 25.99 17.31
C LEU A 521 12.22 26.03 15.85
N LEU A 522 11.28 25.97 14.89
CA LEU A 522 11.62 25.83 13.48
C LEU A 522 12.09 27.17 12.88
N PRO A 523 13.14 27.17 12.05
CA PRO A 523 13.61 28.37 11.36
C PRO A 523 12.66 28.78 10.22
N ALA A 524 12.82 30.02 9.74
CA ALA A 524 12.12 30.53 8.56
C ALA A 524 12.48 29.67 7.33
N GLY A 525 11.57 28.80 6.92
CA GLY A 525 11.79 27.77 5.89
C GLY A 525 11.35 26.37 6.30
N GLY A 526 11.13 26.12 7.60
CA GLY A 526 10.58 24.86 8.11
C GLY A 526 11.52 23.65 8.01
N THR A 527 12.82 23.88 7.89
CA THR A 527 13.81 22.79 7.89
C THR A 527 13.81 22.08 9.25
N PRO A 528 13.92 20.74 9.28
CA PRO A 528 13.95 19.99 10.53
C PRO A 528 15.08 20.45 11.47
N VAL A 529 14.79 20.52 12.76
CA VAL A 529 15.74 20.91 13.82
C VAL A 529 15.96 19.72 14.73
N ARG A 530 17.21 19.25 14.82
CA ARG A 530 17.60 18.17 15.74
C ARG A 530 17.87 18.72 17.14
N PHE A 531 17.62 17.91 18.15
CA PHE A 531 17.90 18.21 19.55
C PHE A 531 18.34 16.95 20.30
N ALA A 532 19.07 17.12 21.39
CA ALA A 532 19.48 16.05 22.30
C ALA A 532 19.86 16.67 23.64
N PHE A 533 19.70 15.92 24.72
CA PHE A 533 20.05 16.36 26.07
C PHE A 533 20.91 15.31 26.79
N PRO A 534 21.72 15.72 27.78
CA PRO A 534 22.48 14.77 28.58
C PRO A 534 21.55 13.83 29.36
N ALA A 535 21.90 12.55 29.45
CA ALA A 535 21.19 11.61 30.32
C ALA A 535 21.33 12.03 31.80
N ALA A 536 20.24 11.96 32.56
CA ALA A 536 20.25 12.27 33.99
C ALA A 536 21.16 11.27 34.74
N THR A 537 22.24 11.75 35.35
CA THR A 537 23.10 10.92 36.20
C THR A 537 22.55 10.87 37.62
N GLY A 538 22.02 9.71 38.05
CA GLY A 538 21.82 9.39 39.47
C GLY A 538 20.55 9.90 40.14
N GLY A 539 19.38 9.79 39.51
CA GLY A 539 18.07 10.07 40.12
C GLY A 539 16.91 9.46 39.32
N PRO A 540 15.64 9.57 39.77
CA PRO A 540 14.50 9.23 38.93
C PRO A 540 14.54 10.05 37.63
N PRO A 541 14.03 9.53 36.50
CA PRO A 541 14.10 10.19 35.20
C PRO A 541 13.32 11.50 35.25
N ALA A 542 14.01 12.60 35.55
CA ALA A 542 13.50 13.95 35.41
C ALA A 542 13.96 14.49 34.05
N PRO A 543 13.10 15.22 33.32
CA PRO A 543 13.53 15.86 32.09
C PRO A 543 14.68 16.82 32.39
N PRO A 544 15.73 16.84 31.54
CA PRO A 544 16.86 17.73 31.73
C PRO A 544 16.40 19.19 31.77
N PRO A 545 17.10 20.08 32.51
CA PRO A 545 16.72 21.48 32.62
C PRO A 545 16.61 22.13 31.24
N ALA A 546 15.58 22.96 31.05
CA ALA A 546 15.33 23.62 29.79
C ALA A 546 16.53 24.50 29.40
N PRO A 547 17.13 24.34 28.19
CA PRO A 547 18.29 25.10 27.78
C PRO A 547 18.01 26.59 27.55
N ASP A 548 16.77 26.95 27.18
CA ASP A 548 16.35 28.32 26.91
C ASP A 548 14.85 28.53 27.24
N ASP A 549 14.36 29.76 27.08
CA ASP A 549 12.96 30.11 27.34
C ASP A 549 11.97 29.40 26.41
N ARG A 550 12.37 29.06 25.17
CA ARG A 550 11.50 28.32 24.23
C ARG A 550 11.25 26.91 24.74
N TRP A 551 12.32 26.24 25.19
CA TRP A 551 12.22 24.93 25.82
C TRP A 551 11.51 24.97 27.17
N ARG A 552 11.62 26.06 27.95
CA ARG A 552 10.80 26.21 29.17
C ARG A 552 9.31 26.19 28.84
N ALA A 553 8.89 26.94 27.81
CA ALA A 553 7.50 26.95 27.36
C ALA A 553 7.05 25.57 26.81
N ILE A 554 7.94 24.82 26.15
CA ILE A 554 7.65 23.44 25.71
C ILE A 554 7.45 22.52 26.92
N ARG A 555 8.29 22.62 27.96
CA ARG A 555 8.18 21.79 29.18
C ARG A 555 6.90 22.09 29.96
N GLU A 556 6.50 23.36 30.05
CA GLU A 556 5.21 23.75 30.65
C GLU A 556 4.03 23.17 29.87
N ALA A 557 4.04 23.25 28.53
CA ALA A 557 3.00 22.67 27.68
C ALA A 557 2.97 21.13 27.77
N GLN A 558 4.14 20.49 27.82
CA GLN A 558 4.29 19.04 28.05
C GLN A 558 3.64 18.64 29.37
N ALA A 559 3.98 19.30 30.48
CA ALA A 559 3.45 18.98 31.80
C ALA A 559 1.91 19.13 31.87
N SER A 560 1.35 20.16 31.22
CA SER A 560 -0.11 20.32 31.12
C SER A 560 -0.76 19.16 30.36
N LEU A 561 -0.17 18.76 29.23
CA LEU A 561 -0.67 17.66 28.42
C LEU A 561 -0.57 16.31 29.16
N GLU A 562 0.55 16.03 29.82
CA GLU A 562 0.75 14.84 30.65
C GLU A 562 -0.28 14.75 31.76
N ALA A 563 -0.51 15.84 32.49
CA ALA A 563 -1.54 15.89 33.53
C ALA A 563 -2.94 15.57 32.96
N THR A 564 -3.27 16.08 31.79
CA THR A 564 -4.55 15.80 31.11
C THR A 564 -4.66 14.34 30.66
N LEU A 565 -3.58 13.76 30.11
CA LEU A 565 -3.54 12.33 29.74
C LEU A 565 -3.76 11.43 30.97
N LEU A 566 -3.09 11.72 32.08
CA LEU A 566 -3.20 10.96 33.32
C LEU A 566 -4.60 11.05 33.94
N ARG A 567 -5.25 12.21 33.89
CA ARG A 567 -6.66 12.36 34.34
C ARG A 567 -7.61 11.50 33.50
N LEU A 568 -7.46 11.49 32.17
CA LEU A 568 -8.26 10.63 31.29
C LEU A 568 -8.07 9.15 31.58
N ILE A 569 -6.81 8.71 31.74
CA ILE A 569 -6.48 7.31 32.09
C ILE A 569 -7.16 6.92 33.41
N ALA A 570 -7.04 7.77 34.43
CA ALA A 570 -7.67 7.53 35.73
C ALA A 570 -9.21 7.50 35.63
N GLY A 571 -9.80 8.40 34.83
CA GLY A 571 -11.25 8.40 34.56
C GLY A 571 -11.74 7.11 33.92
N PHE A 572 -11.02 6.60 32.91
CA PHE A 572 -11.41 5.35 32.23
C PHE A 572 -11.28 4.15 33.16
N LYS A 573 -10.26 4.11 34.03
CA LYS A 573 -10.13 3.07 35.06
C LYS A 573 -11.32 3.09 36.02
N ARG A 574 -11.69 4.26 36.55
CA ARG A 574 -12.88 4.40 37.41
C ARG A 574 -14.16 3.95 36.71
N MET A 575 -14.32 4.23 35.41
CA MET A 575 -15.47 3.73 34.64
C MET A 575 -15.47 2.19 34.56
N ILE A 576 -14.32 1.57 34.29
CA ILE A 576 -14.19 0.10 34.26
C ILE A 576 -14.57 -0.50 35.62
N ASP A 577 -14.04 0.04 36.72
CA ASP A 577 -14.34 -0.45 38.07
C ASP A 577 -15.85 -0.39 38.37
N ARG A 578 -16.50 0.73 38.03
CA ARG A 578 -17.96 0.89 38.18
C ARG A 578 -18.77 -0.05 37.29
N LEU A 579 -18.31 -0.33 36.06
CA LEU A 579 -18.97 -1.30 35.17
C LEU A 579 -18.83 -2.72 35.71
N ALA A 580 -17.69 -3.07 36.29
CA ALA A 580 -17.49 -4.36 36.93
C ALA A 580 -18.42 -4.54 38.15
N GLU A 581 -18.60 -3.50 38.97
CA GLU A 581 -19.58 -3.49 40.07
C GLU A 581 -21.01 -3.66 39.55
N ALA A 582 -21.36 -3.04 38.42
CA ALA A 582 -22.71 -3.06 37.87
C ALA A 582 -23.11 -4.39 37.22
N ALA A 583 -22.13 -5.18 36.76
CA ALA A 583 -22.34 -6.42 36.01
C ALA A 583 -21.79 -7.67 36.73
N ALA A 584 -21.73 -7.62 38.07
CA ALA A 584 -21.22 -8.71 38.91
C ALA A 584 -21.85 -10.09 38.58
N ASP A 585 -23.11 -10.11 38.12
CA ASP A 585 -23.84 -11.34 37.75
C ASP A 585 -23.95 -11.60 36.23
N GLU A 586 -23.49 -10.68 35.37
CA GLU A 586 -23.60 -10.79 33.90
C GLU A 586 -22.31 -10.33 33.17
N LEU A 587 -21.18 -10.99 33.49
CA LEU A 587 -19.83 -10.67 32.97
C LEU A 587 -19.73 -10.49 31.44
N ASN A 588 -20.60 -11.11 30.64
CA ASN A 588 -20.57 -11.01 29.18
C ASN A 588 -21.30 -9.78 28.61
N LEU A 589 -22.16 -9.12 29.40
CA LEU A 589 -23.01 -8.03 28.90
C LEU A 589 -22.21 -6.76 28.56
N LEU A 590 -21.12 -6.51 29.30
CA LEU A 590 -20.29 -5.28 29.22
C LEU A 590 -18.87 -5.52 28.72
N ALA A 591 -18.61 -6.70 28.14
CA ALA A 591 -17.27 -7.09 27.70
C ALA A 591 -16.73 -6.17 26.58
N GLU A 592 -17.60 -5.72 25.68
CA GLU A 592 -17.23 -4.83 24.58
C GLU A 592 -16.91 -3.41 25.08
N GLU A 593 -17.72 -2.88 26.01
CA GLU A 593 -17.54 -1.58 26.65
C GLU A 593 -16.25 -1.52 27.48
N THR A 594 -15.98 -2.58 28.25
CA THR A 594 -14.75 -2.72 29.04
C THR A 594 -13.52 -2.81 28.14
N ALA A 595 -13.61 -3.55 27.03
CA ALA A 595 -12.53 -3.64 26.05
C ALA A 595 -12.26 -2.29 25.36
N ASP A 596 -13.31 -1.52 25.04
CA ASP A 596 -13.16 -0.19 24.47
C ASP A 596 -12.47 0.80 25.42
N LEU A 597 -12.87 0.82 26.70
CA LEU A 597 -12.22 1.66 27.72
C LEU A 597 -10.77 1.24 27.93
N THR A 598 -10.49 -0.06 27.94
CA THR A 598 -9.13 -0.61 28.05
C THR A 598 -8.26 -0.20 26.85
N GLY A 599 -8.80 -0.29 25.62
CA GLY A 599 -8.11 0.18 24.41
C GLY A 599 -7.83 1.69 24.44
N GLY A 600 -8.77 2.48 24.97
CA GLY A 600 -8.59 3.90 25.23
C GLY A 600 -7.45 4.18 26.22
N ILE A 601 -7.38 3.45 27.34
CA ILE A 601 -6.29 3.56 28.33
C ILE A 601 -4.94 3.21 27.67
N GLN A 602 -4.87 2.14 26.90
CA GLN A 602 -3.64 1.72 26.22
C GLN A 602 -3.16 2.81 25.24
N ALA A 603 -4.06 3.38 24.44
CA ALA A 603 -3.73 4.44 23.51
C ALA A 603 -3.23 5.72 24.21
N LEU A 604 -3.88 6.13 25.30
CA LEU A 604 -3.47 7.28 26.11
C LEU A 604 -2.12 7.04 26.80
N THR A 605 -1.90 5.83 27.31
CA THR A 605 -0.65 5.45 27.99
C THR A 605 0.53 5.40 27.01
N SER A 606 0.31 4.85 25.80
CA SER A 606 1.32 4.87 24.73
C SER A 606 1.67 6.30 24.36
N LEU A 607 0.68 7.18 24.13
CA LEU A 607 0.94 8.59 23.82
C LEU A 607 1.69 9.31 24.96
N HIS A 608 1.34 9.03 26.22
CA HIS A 608 2.05 9.59 27.37
C HIS A 608 3.52 9.14 27.43
N THR A 609 3.78 7.86 27.16
CA THR A 609 5.15 7.30 27.14
C THR A 609 5.96 7.90 25.99
N ASP A 610 5.39 7.89 24.78
CA ASP A 610 6.00 8.50 23.59
C ASP A 610 6.32 9.99 23.82
N LEU A 611 5.42 10.72 24.49
CA LEU A 611 5.58 12.14 24.82
C LEU A 611 6.79 12.36 25.73
N ALA A 612 6.89 11.58 26.80
CA ALA A 612 7.97 11.66 27.76
C ALA A 612 9.32 11.31 27.10
N ASP A 613 9.37 10.20 26.36
CA ASP A 613 10.62 9.67 25.78
C ASP A 613 11.20 10.60 24.70
N VAL A 614 10.36 11.02 23.75
CA VAL A 614 10.80 11.87 22.62
C VAL A 614 11.27 13.24 23.10
N LEU A 615 10.56 13.85 24.05
CA LEU A 615 10.94 15.18 24.55
C LEU A 615 12.05 15.12 25.60
N ALA A 616 12.28 13.98 26.27
CA ALA A 616 13.45 13.80 27.12
C ALA A 616 14.76 13.78 26.31
N ALA A 617 14.72 13.23 25.08
CA ALA A 617 15.83 13.21 24.12
C ALA A 617 17.21 12.84 24.70
N ALA A 618 17.21 11.86 25.60
CA ALA A 618 18.37 11.48 26.40
C ALA A 618 19.11 10.23 25.89
N ASP A 619 18.51 9.47 24.96
CA ASP A 619 19.11 8.24 24.43
C ASP A 619 20.19 8.56 23.37
N PRO A 620 21.48 8.29 23.63
CA PRO A 620 22.55 8.55 22.67
C PRO A 620 22.52 7.62 21.46
N ALA A 621 21.77 6.51 21.50
CA ALA A 621 21.59 5.60 20.37
C ALA A 621 20.51 6.07 19.38
N SER A 622 19.79 7.14 19.72
CA SER A 622 18.69 7.70 18.94
C SER A 622 18.96 9.14 18.51
N VAL A 623 18.32 9.56 17.42
CA VAL A 623 18.26 10.95 16.98
C VAL A 623 16.86 11.49 17.24
N PHE A 624 16.78 12.71 17.77
CA PHE A 624 15.53 13.42 18.02
C PHE A 624 15.47 14.68 17.17
N TRP A 625 14.30 14.96 16.60
CA TRP A 625 14.11 16.18 15.81
C TRP A 625 12.66 16.65 15.80
N VAL A 626 12.50 17.94 15.52
CA VAL A 626 11.23 18.59 15.26
C VAL A 626 11.16 18.95 13.79
N GLN A 627 10.01 18.75 13.16
CA GLN A 627 9.75 19.20 11.79
C GLN A 627 8.33 19.75 11.66
N ARG A 628 8.06 20.50 10.59
CA ARG A 628 6.74 21.05 10.34
C ARG A 628 5.74 19.91 10.12
N ALA A 629 4.63 19.94 10.85
CA ALA A 629 3.54 18.98 10.64
C ALA A 629 2.81 19.29 9.33
N THR A 630 2.22 18.26 8.72
CA THR A 630 1.44 18.44 7.49
C THR A 630 0.14 19.18 7.79
N GLY A 631 -0.08 20.33 7.17
CA GLY A 631 -1.31 21.10 7.30
C GLY A 631 -1.12 22.61 7.12
N PRO A 632 -2.22 23.38 7.05
CA PRO A 632 -2.17 24.83 6.93
C PRO A 632 -1.76 25.51 8.24
N GLU A 633 -2.01 24.87 9.39
CA GLU A 633 -1.69 25.44 10.70
C GLU A 633 -0.18 25.43 10.99
N PRO A 634 0.33 26.41 11.75
CA PRO A 634 1.73 26.47 12.17
C PRO A 634 1.98 25.52 13.34
N LEU A 635 1.89 24.21 13.08
CA LEU A 635 2.16 23.15 14.04
C LEU A 635 3.38 22.35 13.61
N ALA A 636 4.10 21.81 14.60
CA ALA A 636 5.21 20.91 14.38
C ALA A 636 4.93 19.53 15.00
N GLU A 637 5.67 18.54 14.53
CA GLU A 637 5.72 17.18 15.04
C GLU A 637 7.14 16.88 15.51
N ALA A 638 7.25 16.02 16.52
CA ALA A 638 8.52 15.60 17.09
C ALA A 638 8.73 14.10 16.90
N TRP A 639 9.97 13.72 16.68
CA TRP A 639 10.34 12.36 16.30
C TRP A 639 11.54 11.88 17.10
N ALA A 640 11.58 10.57 17.36
CA ALA A 640 12.78 9.85 17.77
C ALA A 640 13.02 8.69 16.80
N ALA A 641 14.26 8.42 16.41
CA ALA A 641 14.61 7.27 15.58
C ALA A 641 15.96 6.68 15.95
N PRO A 642 16.13 5.34 15.90
CA PRO A 642 17.42 4.72 16.19
C PRO A 642 18.45 5.02 15.09
N LEU A 643 19.68 5.33 15.51
CA LEU A 643 20.79 5.56 14.57
C LEU A 643 21.24 4.28 13.88
N LYS A 644 21.24 3.16 14.62
CA LYS A 644 21.63 1.82 14.13
C LYS A 644 20.51 0.82 14.42
N VAL A 645 19.96 0.21 13.38
CA VAL A 645 18.93 -0.84 13.50
C VAL A 645 19.50 -2.24 13.58
N GLY A 646 20.76 -2.45 13.15
CA GLY A 646 21.42 -3.74 13.16
C GLY A 646 21.34 -4.51 14.49
N PRO A 647 21.65 -3.89 15.65
CA PRO A 647 21.51 -4.56 16.94
C PRO A 647 20.07 -5.01 17.26
N LEU A 648 19.07 -4.21 16.86
CA LEU A 648 17.66 -4.56 17.06
C LEU A 648 17.24 -5.73 16.17
N LEU A 649 17.76 -5.79 14.94
CA LEU A 649 17.52 -6.92 14.03
C LEU A 649 18.25 -8.18 14.48
N ALA A 650 19.49 -8.08 14.94
CA ALA A 650 20.24 -9.21 15.48
C ALA A 650 19.48 -9.91 16.61
N LYS A 651 19.05 -9.12 17.60
CA LYS A 651 18.30 -9.62 18.76
C LYS A 651 16.92 -10.19 18.40
N HIS A 652 16.12 -9.45 17.64
CA HIS A 652 14.70 -9.79 17.48
C HIS A 652 14.38 -10.62 16.22
N LEU A 653 15.30 -10.69 15.26
CA LEU A 653 15.13 -11.40 13.98
C LEU A 653 16.16 -12.53 13.80
N TYR A 654 17.46 -12.25 13.93
CA TYR A 654 18.49 -13.26 13.59
C TYR A 654 18.64 -14.34 14.65
N GLU A 655 18.50 -14.00 15.93
CA GLU A 655 18.48 -14.97 17.03
C GLU A 655 17.19 -15.82 17.02
N ALA A 656 16.07 -15.23 16.63
CA ALA A 656 14.75 -15.88 16.67
C ALA A 656 14.45 -16.75 15.44
N LYS A 657 15.24 -16.67 14.37
CA LYS A 657 14.99 -17.39 13.10
C LYS A 657 16.15 -18.30 12.74
N SER A 658 15.81 -19.49 12.25
CA SER A 658 16.79 -20.46 11.74
C SER A 658 17.43 -19.96 10.45
N SER A 659 16.63 -19.41 9.53
CA SER A 659 17.13 -18.85 8.27
C SER A 659 16.41 -17.56 7.89
N VAL A 660 17.16 -16.60 7.36
CA VAL A 660 16.67 -15.31 6.87
C VAL A 660 17.30 -15.06 5.52
N VAL A 661 16.50 -15.00 4.47
CA VAL A 661 16.97 -14.74 3.10
C VAL A 661 16.63 -13.31 2.71
N PHE A 662 17.63 -12.56 2.29
CA PHE A 662 17.51 -11.19 1.79
C PHE A 662 17.75 -11.19 0.30
N CYS A 663 16.72 -10.87 -0.48
CA CYS A 663 16.78 -10.83 -1.92
C CYS A 663 16.54 -9.41 -2.42
N SER A 664 17.38 -8.94 -3.34
CA SER A 664 17.07 -7.76 -4.16
C SER A 664 17.94 -7.73 -5.42
N ALA A 665 17.59 -6.87 -6.38
CA ALA A 665 18.41 -6.65 -7.57
C ALA A 665 19.70 -5.87 -7.32
N THR A 666 19.79 -5.16 -6.19
CA THR A 666 20.90 -4.26 -5.87
C THR A 666 21.17 -4.29 -4.37
N LEU A 667 22.16 -5.07 -3.93
CA LEU A 667 22.56 -5.17 -2.52
C LEU A 667 24.06 -4.92 -2.32
N SER A 668 24.87 -5.09 -3.36
CA SER A 668 26.31 -5.05 -3.35
C SER A 668 26.88 -3.80 -4.02
N VAL A 669 28.03 -3.35 -3.51
CA VAL A 669 28.83 -2.29 -4.10
C VAL A 669 30.20 -2.89 -4.45
N GLY A 670 30.55 -2.87 -5.73
CA GLY A 670 31.77 -3.52 -6.24
C GLY A 670 31.76 -5.03 -6.02
N GLY A 671 30.60 -5.68 -6.08
CA GLY A 671 30.43 -7.12 -5.82
C GLY A 671 30.63 -7.51 -4.35
N ARG A 672 30.63 -6.55 -3.42
CA ARG A 672 30.75 -6.82 -1.98
C ARG A 672 29.48 -6.43 -1.24
N PHE A 673 29.08 -7.26 -0.28
CA PHE A 673 27.90 -7.05 0.56
C PHE A 673 28.20 -6.34 1.89
N THR A 674 29.42 -5.85 2.09
CA THR A 674 29.87 -5.26 3.36
C THR A 674 28.96 -4.13 3.83
N TYR A 675 28.65 -3.18 2.93
CA TYR A 675 27.78 -2.05 3.24
C TYR A 675 26.41 -2.49 3.78
N ILE A 676 25.66 -3.30 3.01
CA ILE A 676 24.31 -3.71 3.44
C ILE A 676 24.37 -4.64 4.67
N GLY A 677 25.42 -5.47 4.77
CA GLY A 677 25.66 -6.34 5.91
C GLY A 677 25.78 -5.55 7.21
N GLU A 678 26.64 -4.54 7.24
CA GLU A 678 26.83 -3.65 8.40
C GLU A 678 25.55 -2.85 8.72
N ARG A 679 24.85 -2.33 7.71
CA ARG A 679 23.60 -1.57 7.92
C ARG A 679 22.49 -2.42 8.57
N LEU A 680 22.43 -3.70 8.21
CA LEU A 680 21.45 -4.65 8.74
C LEU A 680 21.92 -5.38 10.00
N GLY A 681 23.17 -5.20 10.44
CA GLY A 681 23.73 -5.90 11.61
C GLY A 681 24.08 -7.36 11.36
N LEU A 682 24.29 -7.75 10.10
CA LEU A 682 24.69 -9.12 9.71
C LEU A 682 26.18 -9.38 9.96
N ASP A 683 26.95 -8.34 10.22
CA ASP A 683 28.34 -8.41 10.71
C ASP A 683 28.42 -8.83 12.19
N ALA A 684 27.33 -8.65 12.95
CA ALA A 684 27.26 -9.01 14.37
C ALA A 684 26.79 -10.45 14.64
N ILE A 685 26.44 -11.23 13.61
CA ILE A 685 25.99 -12.61 13.79
C ILE A 685 27.17 -13.58 13.89
N ALA A 686 26.93 -14.76 14.46
CA ALA A 686 27.96 -15.78 14.63
C ALA A 686 28.66 -16.14 13.30
N PRO A 687 30.00 -16.28 13.27
CA PRO A 687 30.74 -16.64 12.07
C PRO A 687 30.19 -17.91 11.41
N GLY A 688 30.09 -17.91 10.07
CA GLY A 688 29.53 -19.03 9.31
C GLY A 688 28.00 -19.09 9.26
N ARG A 689 27.26 -18.21 9.97
CA ARG A 689 25.80 -18.07 9.81
C ARG A 689 25.39 -17.22 8.61
N LEU A 690 26.29 -16.44 8.01
CA LEU A 690 25.99 -15.65 6.81
C LEU A 690 26.58 -16.28 5.55
N ALA A 691 25.74 -16.44 4.53
CA ALA A 691 26.14 -16.75 3.16
C ALA A 691 25.82 -15.57 2.23
N THR A 692 26.52 -15.49 1.10
CA THR A 692 26.31 -14.44 0.09
C THR A 692 26.27 -15.04 -1.32
N CYS A 693 25.38 -14.54 -2.17
CA CYS A 693 25.25 -14.99 -3.56
C CYS A 693 25.04 -13.80 -4.51
N LEU A 694 25.85 -13.70 -5.57
CA LEU A 694 25.72 -12.70 -6.64
C LEU A 694 25.20 -13.36 -7.92
N ALA A 695 23.89 -13.45 -8.08
CA ALA A 695 23.25 -14.00 -9.28
C ALA A 695 23.22 -12.96 -10.42
N PRO A 696 24.03 -13.12 -11.48
CA PRO A 696 24.12 -12.12 -12.55
C PRO A 696 22.83 -12.05 -13.38
N SER A 697 22.57 -10.87 -13.95
CA SER A 697 21.48 -10.65 -14.91
C SER A 697 21.71 -11.45 -16.20
N PRO A 698 20.65 -11.95 -16.88
CA PRO A 698 20.79 -12.65 -18.14
C PRO A 698 20.95 -11.69 -19.35
N PHE A 699 20.91 -10.38 -19.14
CA PHE A 699 20.90 -9.38 -20.21
C PHE A 699 22.32 -9.01 -20.67
N ASP A 700 22.46 -8.78 -21.98
CA ASP A 700 23.69 -8.28 -22.58
C ASP A 700 23.63 -6.75 -22.63
N TYR A 701 23.92 -6.11 -21.49
CA TYR A 701 23.88 -4.66 -21.37
C TYR A 701 24.80 -3.95 -22.35
N ALA A 702 25.90 -4.57 -22.80
CA ALA A 702 26.81 -3.95 -23.75
C ALA A 702 26.16 -3.79 -25.14
N ARG A 703 25.24 -4.68 -25.52
CA ARG A 703 24.48 -4.61 -26.77
C ARG A 703 23.12 -3.93 -26.63
N GLN A 704 22.51 -4.02 -25.45
CA GLN A 704 21.15 -3.54 -25.21
C GLN A 704 21.09 -2.10 -24.70
N CYS A 705 22.12 -1.61 -24.02
CA CYS A 705 22.08 -0.32 -23.36
C CYS A 705 23.28 0.55 -23.72
N THR A 706 22.99 1.76 -24.19
CA THR A 706 23.99 2.82 -24.29
C THR A 706 23.87 3.74 -23.08
N LEU A 707 24.97 3.99 -22.36
CA LEU A 707 25.00 4.92 -21.24
C LEU A 707 25.82 6.15 -21.59
N LEU A 708 25.16 7.31 -21.61
CA LEU A 708 25.75 8.59 -21.94
C LEU A 708 25.97 9.46 -20.69
N ALA A 709 27.08 10.18 -20.68
CA ALA A 709 27.41 11.20 -19.69
C ALA A 709 27.76 12.52 -20.41
N PRO A 710 26.85 13.50 -20.46
CA PRO A 710 27.09 14.78 -21.10
C PRO A 710 28.08 15.63 -20.27
N ALA A 711 29.33 15.74 -20.73
CA ALA A 711 30.39 16.50 -20.07
C ALA A 711 30.23 18.02 -20.24
N TYR A 712 29.49 18.45 -21.25
CA TYR A 712 29.23 19.87 -21.55
C TYR A 712 28.20 20.52 -20.61
N LEU A 713 27.49 19.75 -19.78
CA LEU A 713 26.55 20.34 -18.83
C LEU A 713 27.30 21.11 -17.72
N PRO A 714 26.73 22.21 -17.21
CA PRO A 714 27.28 22.88 -16.04
C PRO A 714 27.40 21.93 -14.83
N ASP A 715 28.28 22.24 -13.87
CA ASP A 715 28.31 21.52 -12.61
C ASP A 715 26.92 21.67 -11.92
N PRO A 716 26.26 20.56 -11.51
CA PRO A 716 24.97 20.64 -10.85
C PRO A 716 24.98 21.45 -9.54
N THR A 717 26.15 21.72 -8.97
CA THR A 717 26.32 22.55 -7.77
C THR A 717 26.63 24.02 -8.08
N ALA A 718 26.66 24.44 -9.35
CA ALA A 718 26.89 25.82 -9.75
C ALA A 718 25.80 26.78 -9.20
N ALA A 719 26.23 27.94 -8.72
CA ALA A 719 25.38 28.91 -8.02
C ALA A 719 24.45 29.70 -8.96
N ASP A 720 24.82 29.82 -10.24
CA ASP A 720 24.10 30.55 -11.29
C ASP A 720 22.81 29.87 -11.77
N ARG A 721 22.56 28.63 -11.31
CA ARG A 721 21.41 27.78 -11.69
C ARG A 721 21.32 27.49 -13.20
N SER A 722 22.38 27.74 -13.97
CA SER A 722 22.44 27.47 -15.42
C SER A 722 22.16 26.00 -15.73
N TYR A 723 22.56 25.11 -14.83
CA TYR A 723 22.32 23.67 -14.91
C TYR A 723 20.85 23.28 -15.16
N ILE A 724 19.88 23.95 -14.52
CA ILE A 724 18.45 23.57 -14.67
C ILE A 724 17.97 23.87 -16.09
N THR A 725 18.37 25.00 -16.64
CA THR A 725 18.05 25.39 -18.01
C THR A 725 18.67 24.42 -19.01
N GLU A 726 19.97 24.15 -18.89
CA GLU A 726 20.70 23.23 -19.78
C GLU A 726 20.18 21.78 -19.69
N LEU A 727 19.88 21.30 -18.48
CA LEU A 727 19.23 20.00 -18.29
C LEU A 727 17.87 19.94 -18.98
N THR A 728 17.08 21.01 -18.89
CA THR A 728 15.75 21.06 -19.52
C THR A 728 15.88 21.02 -21.05
N ILE A 729 16.83 21.77 -21.62
CA ILE A 729 17.13 21.74 -23.05
C ILE A 729 17.49 20.32 -23.49
N LEU A 730 18.38 19.64 -22.76
CA LEU A 730 18.74 18.26 -23.03
C LEU A 730 17.52 17.33 -22.98
N ILE A 731 16.67 17.45 -21.96
CA ILE A 731 15.46 16.63 -21.83
C ILE A 731 14.53 16.83 -23.03
N CYS A 732 14.28 18.07 -23.44
CA CYS A 732 13.42 18.36 -24.58
C CYS A 732 14.01 17.81 -25.89
N GLN A 733 15.32 17.95 -26.11
CA GLN A 733 16.01 17.41 -27.29
C GLN A 733 15.91 15.88 -27.37
N VAL A 734 16.16 15.20 -26.25
CA VAL A 734 16.05 13.74 -26.16
C VAL A 734 14.61 13.28 -26.37
N ALA A 735 13.65 13.94 -25.71
CA ALA A 735 12.24 13.61 -25.82
C ALA A 735 11.72 13.81 -27.25
N ALA A 736 12.08 14.91 -27.91
CA ALA A 736 11.72 15.16 -29.31
C ALA A 736 12.32 14.08 -30.24
N GLY A 737 13.61 13.77 -30.08
CA GLY A 737 14.31 12.77 -30.90
C GLY A 737 13.78 11.35 -30.75
N LEU A 738 13.17 11.02 -29.62
CA LEU A 738 12.57 9.69 -29.34
C LEU A 738 11.04 9.67 -29.48
N GLY A 739 10.42 10.81 -29.82
CA GLY A 739 8.96 10.96 -29.88
C GLY A 739 8.28 10.68 -28.55
N GLY A 740 8.88 11.11 -27.43
CA GLY A 740 8.46 10.80 -26.06
C GLY A 740 9.30 9.67 -25.45
N ARG A 741 8.63 8.67 -24.85
CA ARG A 741 9.21 7.42 -24.31
C ARG A 741 10.35 7.62 -23.31
N THR A 742 10.31 8.74 -22.58
CA THR A 742 11.40 9.17 -21.71
C THR A 742 10.95 9.29 -20.26
N LEU A 743 11.70 8.66 -19.35
CA LEU A 743 11.55 8.79 -17.91
C LEU A 743 12.69 9.65 -17.35
N CYS A 744 12.36 10.80 -16.76
CA CYS A 744 13.32 11.68 -16.09
C CYS A 744 13.21 11.51 -14.56
N LEU A 745 14.31 11.10 -13.94
CA LEU A 745 14.44 10.87 -12.51
C LEU A 745 15.18 12.04 -11.83
N PHE A 746 14.46 12.75 -10.98
CA PHE A 746 14.95 13.91 -10.22
C PHE A 746 15.22 13.54 -8.76
N THR A 747 16.19 14.22 -8.14
CA THR A 747 16.53 14.06 -6.72
C THR A 747 15.75 15.02 -5.80
N SER A 748 15.03 16.00 -6.36
CA SER A 748 14.25 16.98 -5.59
C SER A 748 12.99 17.41 -6.34
N TYR A 749 11.89 17.62 -5.63
CA TYR A 749 10.65 18.17 -6.19
C TYR A 749 10.84 19.58 -6.76
N ASP A 750 11.66 20.42 -6.12
CA ASP A 750 11.87 21.80 -6.59
C ASP A 750 12.49 21.84 -7.98
N MET A 751 13.52 21.02 -8.22
CA MET A 751 14.12 20.87 -9.55
C MET A 751 13.12 20.32 -10.56
N LEU A 752 12.39 19.26 -10.19
CA LEU A 752 11.39 18.65 -11.05
C LEU A 752 10.36 19.68 -11.51
N ARG A 753 9.81 20.49 -10.60
CA ARG A 753 8.83 21.53 -10.94
C ARG A 753 9.43 22.66 -11.78
N GLN A 754 10.70 23.02 -11.54
CA GLN A 754 11.39 24.03 -12.34
C GLN A 754 11.61 23.54 -13.78
N CYS A 755 12.13 22.33 -13.96
CA CYS A 755 12.27 21.71 -15.27
C CYS A 755 10.92 21.52 -15.97
N ALA A 756 9.88 21.10 -15.24
CA ALA A 756 8.54 20.91 -15.81
C ALA A 756 8.00 22.19 -16.43
N ARG A 757 8.03 23.30 -15.68
CA ARG A 757 7.59 24.62 -16.17
C ARG A 757 8.36 25.10 -17.41
N LEU A 758 9.65 24.77 -17.51
CA LEU A 758 10.48 25.16 -18.65
C LEU A 758 10.31 24.21 -19.85
N ALA A 759 10.06 22.92 -19.62
CA ALA A 759 9.92 21.91 -20.66
C ALA A 759 8.54 21.91 -21.33
N GLU A 760 7.49 22.22 -20.56
CA GLU A 760 6.10 22.05 -21.00
C GLU A 760 5.75 22.76 -22.33
N PRO A 761 6.13 24.04 -22.56
CA PRO A 761 5.85 24.69 -23.84
C PRO A 761 6.52 24.02 -25.04
N ALA A 762 7.76 23.55 -24.86
CA ALA A 762 8.54 22.91 -25.91
C ALA A 762 8.02 21.50 -26.23
N LEU A 763 7.69 20.72 -25.21
CA LEU A 763 7.12 19.37 -25.39
C LEU A 763 5.71 19.44 -26.01
N GLN A 764 4.90 20.41 -25.61
CA GLN A 764 3.57 20.61 -26.18
C GLN A 764 3.62 20.99 -27.66
N ALA A 765 4.59 21.82 -28.07
CA ALA A 765 4.80 22.16 -29.48
C ALA A 765 5.13 20.93 -30.34
N GLU A 766 5.82 19.94 -29.78
CA GLU A 766 6.13 18.66 -30.40
C GLU A 766 4.99 17.63 -30.24
N GLY A 767 3.85 17.99 -29.64
CA GLY A 767 2.75 17.05 -29.38
C GLY A 767 3.14 15.90 -28.46
N ILE A 768 3.98 16.16 -27.46
CA ILE A 768 4.42 15.21 -26.43
C ILE A 768 3.78 15.60 -25.09
N THR A 769 3.12 14.66 -24.44
CA THR A 769 2.46 14.90 -23.15
C THR A 769 3.47 14.82 -22.00
N LEU A 770 3.51 15.85 -21.16
CA LEU A 770 4.31 15.86 -19.94
C LEU A 770 3.51 15.36 -18.75
N LEU A 771 4.00 14.32 -18.08
CA LEU A 771 3.43 13.73 -16.87
C LEU A 771 4.33 14.08 -15.68
N VAL A 772 3.79 14.83 -14.71
CA VAL A 772 4.57 15.39 -13.59
C VAL A 772 4.17 14.76 -12.26
N HIS A 773 5.11 14.09 -11.59
CA HIS A 773 4.85 13.50 -10.28
C HIS A 773 4.48 14.56 -9.23
N GLY A 774 3.28 14.39 -8.64
CA GLY A 774 2.74 15.27 -7.60
C GLY A 774 1.82 16.37 -8.15
N GLU A 775 1.71 16.51 -9.48
CA GLU A 775 0.85 17.51 -10.13
C GLU A 775 -0.16 16.84 -11.07
N SER A 776 0.28 15.91 -11.92
CA SER A 776 -0.54 15.26 -12.96
C SER A 776 -1.37 14.06 -12.46
N GLY A 777 -1.57 13.92 -11.14
CA GLY A 777 -2.37 12.85 -10.52
C GLY A 777 -1.57 11.85 -9.69
N SER A 778 -2.21 10.73 -9.35
CA SER A 778 -1.59 9.68 -8.52
C SER A 778 -0.50 8.92 -9.28
N ARG A 779 0.48 8.35 -8.56
CA ARG A 779 1.57 7.55 -9.13
C ARG A 779 1.06 6.44 -10.05
N ASP A 780 0.02 5.72 -9.65
CA ASP A 780 -0.53 4.62 -10.45
C ASP A 780 -1.21 5.11 -11.72
N LEU A 781 -1.90 6.26 -11.68
CA LEU A 781 -2.47 6.89 -12.87
C LEU A 781 -1.36 7.29 -13.86
N LEU A 782 -0.30 7.95 -13.37
CA LEU A 782 0.83 8.36 -14.20
C LEU A 782 1.49 7.17 -14.90
N LEU A 783 1.71 6.07 -14.18
CA LEU A 783 2.28 4.86 -14.76
C LEU A 783 1.35 4.17 -15.76
N ARG A 784 0.03 4.20 -15.52
CA ARG A 784 -0.94 3.68 -16.49
C ARG A 784 -0.93 4.51 -17.77
N THR A 785 -1.03 5.83 -17.67
CA THR A 785 -0.98 6.74 -18.82
C THR A 785 0.33 6.56 -19.60
N PHE A 786 1.47 6.55 -18.91
CA PHE A 786 2.78 6.38 -19.54
C PHE A 786 2.97 5.02 -20.24
N ARG A 787 2.29 3.96 -19.79
CA ARG A 787 2.29 2.65 -20.46
C ARG A 787 1.39 2.61 -21.69
N GLN A 788 0.30 3.38 -21.69
CA GLN A 788 -0.70 3.38 -22.75
C GLN A 788 -0.34 4.32 -23.90
N ASP A 789 0.35 5.42 -23.60
CA ASP A 789 0.74 6.42 -24.58
C ASP A 789 2.27 6.53 -24.67
N SER A 790 2.79 6.18 -25.86
CA SER A 790 4.22 6.27 -26.16
C SER A 790 4.72 7.70 -26.34
N ARG A 791 3.85 8.68 -26.64
CA ARG A 791 4.22 10.10 -26.81
C ARG A 791 4.22 10.88 -25.49
N CYS A 792 4.72 10.24 -24.43
CA CYS A 792 4.77 10.81 -23.10
C CYS A 792 6.20 10.99 -22.59
N VAL A 793 6.39 12.01 -21.75
CA VAL A 793 7.59 12.18 -20.91
C VAL A 793 7.13 12.19 -19.46
N LEU A 794 7.74 11.34 -18.63
CA LEU A 794 7.38 11.22 -17.22
C LEU A 794 8.49 11.79 -16.34
N PHE A 795 8.15 12.81 -15.55
CA PHE A 795 9.03 13.41 -14.55
C PHE A 795 8.71 12.81 -13.18
N GLY A 796 9.68 12.07 -12.61
CA GLY A 796 9.55 11.36 -11.34
C GLY A 796 10.59 11.77 -10.32
N THR A 797 10.21 11.78 -9.03
CA THR A 797 11.15 11.84 -7.89
C THR A 797 11.37 10.43 -7.31
N HIS A 798 11.94 10.31 -6.10
CA HIS A 798 12.30 9.05 -5.43
C HIS A 798 11.30 7.89 -5.61
N SER A 799 9.99 8.13 -5.52
CA SER A 799 8.98 7.05 -5.67
C SER A 799 8.92 6.38 -7.05
N PHE A 800 9.54 6.96 -8.08
CA PHE A 800 9.67 6.42 -9.43
C PHE A 800 11.04 5.76 -9.67
N TRP A 801 11.98 5.85 -8.72
CA TRP A 801 13.23 5.09 -8.76
C TRP A 801 12.98 3.60 -8.53
N GLU A 802 11.84 3.26 -7.91
CA GLU A 802 11.40 1.92 -7.58
C GLU A 802 10.01 1.57 -8.12
N GLY A 803 9.81 0.29 -8.46
CA GLY A 803 8.50 -0.25 -8.84
C GLY A 803 7.92 0.24 -10.16
N VAL A 804 8.71 0.87 -11.04
CA VAL A 804 8.33 1.14 -12.43
C VAL A 804 8.67 -0.09 -13.27
N ASP A 805 7.64 -0.61 -13.93
CA ASP A 805 7.71 -1.76 -14.84
C ASP A 805 7.04 -1.37 -16.16
N VAL A 806 7.82 -0.87 -17.10
CA VAL A 806 7.38 -0.50 -18.45
C VAL A 806 8.19 -1.36 -19.39
N VAL A 807 7.52 -2.16 -20.21
CA VAL A 807 8.14 -3.16 -21.09
C VAL A 807 8.08 -2.65 -22.53
N GLY A 808 9.16 -2.89 -23.28
CA GLY A 808 9.24 -2.58 -24.70
C GLY A 808 9.34 -1.08 -25.01
N ASP A 809 8.90 -0.70 -26.21
CA ASP A 809 9.16 0.62 -26.80
C ASP A 809 8.45 1.80 -26.09
N ALA A 810 7.67 1.54 -25.04
CA ALA A 810 7.04 2.60 -24.24
C ALA A 810 8.06 3.34 -23.35
N LEU A 811 9.21 2.72 -23.01
CA LEU A 811 10.30 3.36 -22.30
C LEU A 811 11.64 3.09 -23.00
N SER A 812 12.10 4.07 -23.78
CA SER A 812 13.35 3.96 -24.55
C SER A 812 14.51 4.71 -23.90
N CYS A 813 14.23 5.68 -23.02
CA CYS A 813 15.26 6.49 -22.38
C CYS A 813 14.98 6.74 -20.90
N VAL A 814 16.01 6.58 -20.07
CA VAL A 814 16.01 7.02 -18.67
C VAL A 814 17.05 8.11 -18.49
N ILE A 815 16.60 9.29 -18.07
CA ILE A 815 17.47 10.43 -17.74
C ILE A 815 17.55 10.55 -16.23
N LEU A 816 18.75 10.39 -15.68
CA LEU A 816 19.06 10.64 -14.28
C LEU A 816 19.59 12.08 -14.18
N ALA A 817 18.76 12.99 -13.66
CA ALA A 817 19.13 14.39 -13.55
C ALA A 817 20.42 14.53 -12.73
N ARG A 818 20.46 13.99 -11.50
CA ARG A 818 21.64 14.08 -10.64
C ARG A 818 22.01 12.74 -10.04
N LEU A 819 23.26 12.61 -9.61
CA LEU A 819 23.70 11.51 -8.75
C LEU A 819 22.84 11.49 -7.46
N PRO A 820 22.26 10.33 -7.09
CA PRO A 820 21.23 10.22 -6.05
C PRO A 820 21.80 10.19 -4.63
N PHE A 821 22.59 11.19 -4.28
CA PHE A 821 23.00 11.39 -2.90
C PHE A 821 21.77 11.72 -2.02
N ALA A 822 21.76 11.21 -0.79
CA ALA A 822 20.74 11.54 0.17
C ALA A 822 20.76 13.05 0.49
N SER A 823 19.59 13.59 0.85
CA SER A 823 19.47 14.99 1.24
C SER A 823 20.20 15.23 2.56
N PRO A 824 21.07 16.24 2.67
CA PRO A 824 21.62 16.68 3.96
C PRO A 824 20.54 17.15 4.95
N GLY A 825 19.34 17.49 4.46
CA GLY A 825 18.20 17.87 5.29
C GLY A 825 17.50 16.68 5.96
N ASP A 826 17.85 15.44 5.63
CA ASP A 826 17.35 14.24 6.33
C ASP A 826 18.02 14.14 7.71
N PRO A 827 17.26 14.27 8.81
CA PRO A 827 17.82 14.30 10.15
C PRO A 827 18.46 12.97 10.57
N VAL A 828 17.91 11.84 10.12
CA VAL A 828 18.44 10.52 10.44
C VAL A 828 19.73 10.27 9.67
N PHE A 829 19.75 10.60 8.38
CA PHE A 829 20.94 10.47 7.56
C PHE A 829 22.09 11.35 8.09
N SER A 830 21.82 12.61 8.38
CA SER A 830 22.83 13.54 8.90
C SER A 830 23.37 13.12 10.27
N ALA A 831 22.51 12.64 11.17
CA ALA A 831 22.96 12.14 12.47
C ALA A 831 23.81 10.86 12.35
N ARG A 832 23.51 9.98 11.38
CA ARG A 832 24.35 8.82 11.06
C ARG A 832 25.70 9.22 10.50
N CYS A 833 25.76 10.23 9.63
CA CYS A 833 27.03 10.77 9.14
C CYS A 833 27.89 11.29 10.29
N GLU A 834 27.32 12.13 11.16
CA GLU A 834 28.04 12.65 12.33
C GLU A 834 28.49 11.56 13.30
N GLN A 835 27.70 10.49 13.47
CA GLN A 835 28.13 9.35 14.27
C GLN A 835 29.33 8.65 13.64
N LEU A 836 29.30 8.37 12.34
CA LEU A 836 30.42 7.73 11.64
C LEU A 836 31.68 8.58 11.73
N ASP A 837 31.55 9.89 11.50
CA ASP A 837 32.69 10.82 11.56
C ASP A 837 33.27 10.89 12.99
N ARG A 838 32.41 10.85 14.03
CA ARG A 838 32.84 10.74 15.44
C ARG A 838 33.53 9.41 15.74
N ASP A 839 33.06 8.32 15.14
CA ASP A 839 33.64 6.98 15.27
C ASP A 839 34.94 6.83 14.43
N GLY A 840 35.44 7.91 13.80
CA GLY A 840 36.66 7.93 12.99
C GLY A 840 36.50 7.33 11.59
N GLN A 841 35.27 7.07 11.16
CA GLN A 841 34.94 6.52 9.85
C GLN A 841 34.41 7.61 8.93
N PRO A 842 35.07 7.93 7.80
CA PRO A 842 34.59 8.98 6.89
C PRO A 842 33.18 8.67 6.35
N SER A 843 32.19 9.43 6.82
CA SER A 843 30.76 9.22 6.54
C SER A 843 30.46 9.18 5.05
N PHE A 844 31.12 10.03 4.26
CA PHE A 844 30.98 10.05 2.81
C PHE A 844 31.32 8.70 2.16
N ARG A 845 32.40 8.03 2.60
CA ARG A 845 32.84 6.74 2.03
C ARG A 845 32.09 5.56 2.62
N ALA A 846 31.74 5.62 3.90
CA ALA A 846 31.06 4.53 4.61
C ALA A 846 29.54 4.48 4.35
N LEU A 847 28.89 5.64 4.14
CA LEU A 847 27.43 5.73 4.04
C LEU A 847 26.97 6.41 2.74
N SER A 848 27.38 7.66 2.49
CA SER A 848 26.81 8.46 1.40
C SER A 848 27.06 7.89 0.01
N LEU A 849 28.30 7.48 -0.27
CA LEU A 849 28.70 6.95 -1.57
C LEU A 849 28.09 5.56 -1.87
N PRO A 850 28.19 4.54 -0.98
CA PRO A 850 27.57 3.25 -1.22
C PRO A 850 26.05 3.34 -1.41
N ALA A 851 25.34 4.13 -0.59
CA ALA A 851 23.91 4.34 -0.72
C ALA A 851 23.53 4.94 -2.08
N ALA A 852 24.27 5.96 -2.53
CA ALA A 852 24.04 6.59 -3.83
C ALA A 852 24.32 5.64 -4.99
N VAL A 853 25.35 4.78 -4.89
CA VAL A 853 25.65 3.78 -5.92
C VAL A 853 24.53 2.75 -6.05
N LEU A 854 24.00 2.23 -4.92
CA LEU A 854 22.88 1.29 -4.95
C LEU A 854 21.63 1.93 -5.58
N ARG A 855 21.28 3.17 -5.18
CA ARG A 855 20.17 3.92 -5.78
C ARG A 855 20.33 4.14 -7.28
N LEU A 856 21.56 4.47 -7.72
CA LEU A 856 21.85 4.62 -9.15
C LEU A 856 21.58 3.33 -9.93
N ARG A 857 22.03 2.18 -9.40
CA ARG A 857 21.79 0.86 -10.01
C ARG A 857 20.29 0.52 -10.08
N GLN A 858 19.51 0.92 -9.07
CA GLN A 858 18.05 0.73 -9.06
C GLN A 858 17.34 1.57 -10.12
N GLY A 859 17.76 2.82 -10.30
CA GLY A 859 17.27 3.71 -11.37
C GLY A 859 17.64 3.18 -12.75
N PHE A 860 18.87 2.67 -12.91
CA PHE A 860 19.34 2.05 -14.15
C PHE A 860 18.52 0.80 -14.53
N GLY A 861 18.24 -0.06 -13.55
CA GLY A 861 17.52 -1.31 -13.74
C GLY A 861 16.05 -1.15 -14.13
N ARG A 862 15.60 0.00 -14.63
CA ARG A 862 14.24 0.27 -15.12
C ARG A 862 14.10 0.06 -16.62
N LEU A 863 15.19 0.24 -17.36
CA LEU A 863 15.21 0.31 -18.81
C LEU A 863 15.14 -1.07 -19.49
N ILE A 864 15.96 -2.03 -19.04
CA ILE A 864 16.07 -3.35 -19.67
C ILE A 864 15.31 -4.38 -18.85
N ARG A 865 14.25 -4.95 -19.43
CA ARG A 865 13.36 -5.96 -18.81
C ARG A 865 13.28 -7.26 -19.59
N HIS A 866 13.54 -7.23 -20.89
CA HIS A 866 13.57 -8.37 -21.80
C HIS A 866 14.85 -8.38 -22.64
N ARG A 867 15.19 -9.54 -23.23
CA ARG A 867 16.38 -9.70 -24.08
C ARG A 867 16.34 -8.90 -25.38
N GLY A 868 15.14 -8.56 -25.85
CA GLY A 868 14.93 -7.72 -27.04
C GLY A 868 14.99 -6.22 -26.73
N ASP A 869 14.88 -5.82 -25.46
CA ASP A 869 14.84 -4.41 -25.11
C ASP A 869 16.15 -3.74 -25.46
N ARG A 870 16.04 -2.53 -26.00
CA ARG A 870 17.15 -1.60 -26.16
C ARG A 870 16.79 -0.28 -25.53
N GLY A 871 17.79 0.46 -25.09
CA GLY A 871 17.53 1.80 -24.59
C GLY A 871 18.76 2.62 -24.27
N LEU A 872 18.48 3.87 -23.91
CA LEU A 872 19.46 4.87 -23.55
C LEU A 872 19.36 5.21 -22.06
N VAL A 873 20.49 5.30 -21.37
CA VAL A 873 20.56 5.90 -20.04
C VAL A 873 21.44 7.14 -20.12
N ILE A 874 20.93 8.28 -19.67
CA ILE A 874 21.70 9.51 -19.60
C ILE A 874 21.89 9.88 -18.13
N VAL A 875 23.14 9.97 -17.67
CA VAL A 875 23.47 10.48 -16.33
C VAL A 875 23.93 11.93 -16.48
N ALA A 876 23.00 12.87 -16.30
CA ALA A 876 23.19 14.29 -16.54
C ALA A 876 23.94 15.01 -15.39
N ASP A 877 25.01 14.39 -14.87
CA ASP A 877 25.78 14.88 -13.73
C ASP A 877 27.29 14.76 -13.99
N THR A 878 27.94 15.89 -14.28
CA THR A 878 29.36 15.94 -14.60
C THR A 878 30.27 15.49 -13.47
N ARG A 879 29.78 15.46 -12.21
CA ARG A 879 30.55 14.96 -11.06
C ARG A 879 30.86 13.47 -11.17
N MET A 880 30.07 12.73 -11.95
CA MET A 880 30.38 11.34 -12.29
C MET A 880 31.69 11.23 -13.09
N LEU A 881 32.07 12.26 -13.84
CA LEU A 881 33.29 12.33 -14.64
C LEU A 881 34.42 13.03 -13.90
N THR A 882 34.14 14.20 -13.32
CA THR A 882 35.14 15.13 -12.77
C THR A 882 35.61 14.81 -11.35
N LYS A 883 34.78 14.18 -10.52
CA LYS A 883 35.13 13.90 -9.11
C LYS A 883 35.79 12.52 -8.96
N PRO A 884 36.75 12.33 -8.03
CA PRO A 884 37.43 11.05 -7.83
C PRO A 884 36.49 9.88 -7.52
N TYR A 885 35.43 10.13 -6.74
CA TYR A 885 34.42 9.11 -6.42
C TYR A 885 33.55 8.71 -7.63
N GLY A 886 33.57 9.49 -8.72
CA GLY A 886 32.87 9.18 -9.96
C GLY A 886 33.28 7.83 -10.55
N ALA A 887 34.55 7.44 -10.36
CA ALA A 887 35.05 6.13 -10.77
C ALA A 887 34.29 4.97 -10.10
N THR A 888 33.85 5.14 -8.84
CA THR A 888 33.05 4.12 -8.14
C THR A 888 31.69 3.93 -8.78
N PHE A 889 31.03 5.02 -9.19
CA PHE A 889 29.76 4.93 -9.94
C PHE A 889 29.96 4.21 -11.28
N ARG A 890 30.96 4.62 -12.07
CA ARG A 890 31.23 4.02 -13.39
C ARG A 890 31.52 2.51 -13.33
N ARG A 891 32.24 2.05 -12.30
CA ARG A 891 32.56 0.63 -12.10
C ARG A 891 31.37 -0.24 -11.66
N ASN A 892 30.30 0.38 -11.16
CA ASN A 892 29.13 -0.33 -10.63
C ASN A 892 27.94 -0.32 -11.60
N LEU A 893 28.08 0.32 -12.75
CA LEU A 893 27.11 0.29 -13.83
C LEU A 893 27.42 -0.90 -14.77
N PRO A 894 26.41 -1.54 -15.36
CA PRO A 894 26.61 -2.77 -16.13
C PRO A 894 27.12 -2.54 -17.56
N CYS A 895 27.17 -1.29 -18.02
CA CYS A 895 27.70 -0.91 -19.34
C CYS A 895 28.72 0.24 -19.21
N ALA A 896 29.59 0.36 -20.20
CA ALA A 896 30.61 1.41 -20.24
C ALA A 896 29.96 2.78 -20.46
N VAL A 897 30.47 3.78 -19.74
CA VAL A 897 30.02 5.17 -19.86
C VAL A 897 30.66 5.81 -21.08
N GLN A 898 29.85 6.29 -22.01
CA GLN A 898 30.27 7.09 -23.15
C GLN A 898 30.14 8.57 -22.79
N VAL A 899 31.21 9.34 -22.99
CA VAL A 899 31.25 10.77 -22.66
C VAL A 899 30.82 11.57 -23.89
N CYS A 900 29.88 12.48 -23.72
CA CYS A 900 29.47 13.41 -24.78
C CYS A 900 30.04 14.79 -24.49
N GLU A 901 30.95 15.26 -25.34
CA GLU A 901 31.62 16.56 -25.19
C GLU A 901 30.77 17.75 -25.68
N SER A 902 29.69 17.49 -26.43
CA SER A 902 28.78 18.53 -26.93
C SER A 902 27.34 18.02 -27.09
N ALA A 903 26.38 18.95 -27.16
CA ALA A 903 24.98 18.62 -27.42
C ALA A 903 24.78 17.97 -28.81
N ALA A 904 25.56 18.39 -29.81
CA ALA A 904 25.55 17.77 -31.14
C ALA A 904 25.99 16.30 -31.07
N GLY A 905 27.06 15.99 -30.34
CA GLY A 905 27.50 14.61 -30.17
C GLY A 905 26.47 13.72 -29.45
N LEU A 906 25.70 14.28 -28.51
CA LEU A 906 24.59 13.56 -27.87
C LEU A 906 23.46 13.26 -28.87
N LEU A 907 23.14 14.21 -29.76
CA LEU A 907 22.15 14.00 -30.83
C LEU A 907 22.62 12.97 -31.86
N ASP A 908 23.92 12.90 -32.17
CA ASP A 908 24.48 11.88 -33.07
C ASP A 908 24.29 10.46 -32.49
N HIS A 909 24.49 10.31 -31.17
CA HIS A 909 24.21 9.05 -30.48
C HIS A 909 22.70 8.70 -30.51
N LEU A 910 21.81 9.69 -30.38
CA LEU A 910 20.36 9.47 -30.50
C LEU A 910 19.96 9.05 -31.92
N ALA A 911 20.51 9.69 -32.95
CA ALA A 911 20.25 9.34 -34.35
C ALA A 911 20.77 7.93 -34.69
N SER A 912 21.94 7.56 -34.17
CA SER A 912 22.48 6.20 -34.29
C SER A 912 21.60 5.16 -33.59
N TYR A 913 20.94 5.53 -32.48
CA TYR A 913 20.00 4.66 -31.77
C TYR A 913 18.68 4.51 -32.52
N ALA A 914 18.16 5.59 -33.12
CA ALA A 914 16.91 5.61 -33.87
C ALA A 914 17.01 4.90 -35.25
N SER A 915 18.22 4.65 -35.74
CA SER A 915 18.46 3.94 -36.99
C SER A 915 18.30 2.42 -36.82
N PRO A 916 17.48 1.72 -37.64
CA PRO A 916 17.27 0.28 -37.50
C PRO A 916 18.59 -0.47 -37.77
N SER A 917 19.02 -1.28 -36.80
CA SER A 917 20.14 -2.22 -36.96
C SER A 917 19.68 -3.40 -37.84
N PRO A 918 20.52 -3.93 -38.75
CA PRO A 918 20.14 -5.02 -39.65
C PRO A 918 19.68 -6.25 -38.85
N SER A 919 18.60 -6.85 -39.31
CA SER A 919 17.97 -8.04 -38.73
C SER A 919 19.01 -9.15 -38.51
N PRO A 920 18.98 -9.89 -37.39
CA PRO A 920 19.77 -11.11 -37.28
C PRO A 920 19.34 -12.08 -38.39
N PRO A 921 20.28 -12.85 -38.98
CA PRO A 921 19.95 -13.81 -40.02
C PRO A 921 18.94 -14.82 -39.47
N ALA A 922 17.89 -15.10 -40.25
CA ALA A 922 16.87 -16.06 -39.90
C ALA A 922 17.52 -17.41 -39.53
N PRO A 923 17.05 -18.12 -38.50
CA PRO A 923 17.51 -19.46 -38.22
C PRO A 923 17.24 -20.32 -39.45
N THR A 924 18.28 -20.98 -39.96
CA THR A 924 18.17 -21.96 -41.03
C THR A 924 17.27 -23.10 -40.54
N ALA A 925 16.27 -23.42 -41.37
CA ALA A 925 15.21 -24.38 -41.09
C ALA A 925 15.72 -25.81 -40.89
#